data_AF-A0A0R1VEU9-F1
#
_entry.id   AF-A0A0R1VEU9-F1
#
_cell.length_a   1.000
_cell.length_b   1.000
_cell.length_c   1.000
_cell.angle_alpha   90.00
_cell.angle_beta   90.00
_cell.angle_gamma   90.00
#
_symmetry.space_group_name_H-M   'P 1'
#
loop_
_entity.id
_entity.type
_entity.pdbx_description
1 polymer ?
#
loop_
_entity_poly.entity_id
_entity_poly.type
_entity_poly.pdbx_seq_one_letter_code
_entity_poly.pdbx_strand_id
1 'polypeptide(L)'
;MNLKSNYSDENIIGESTRHHSRYYRGALHTFMAGMVAAGVLVTLSANSPVHAATDTEENSQTTVVSASSSSKAVNQLHSSSVSGIESKKSTSSSSLKQSQASTSKIAESNSSSSSSAATTVESTHENDDISNAVNASSQSTITDQSSSRNSTSANSISSSSQATTTTENDSTSQDSSSESAANSSKSNSQVSSANKSNSASVSNKRVLANTNQTPDVWQIGDATRPRVDAVDVSSYQQGMTQNNFNELKKLGVKTVIVKLTEGDYYTNQSASQEITYARNAGLDVMVYHYATFNSEETATNEANYLLKELAALNLVKTTRIFADMENGKTVSDSFSNNLLSFFNVLNSAGYTDHAVYAYLNYQYLNQIINTVGEKKVWLAQYPYSPSAANLLNTQYGAWQNSSTAELTGYSGYLDTSTDYNGLLSYQSVENGFVQQNSNTYYYENNAKVTGQKNINDHWYYFDDKTGAMKTGFQYIANQNKTVYYNAAGQMQYGQQKINGYWYLFDDKTGARKTGFQYIANQNKTVYYNAAGQMQYGQQKINGYWYLFDDKTGAKKTGFQYIANQNKTVYYNAAGQMQYGQQKINGYWYLFDDKTGAKKTGFQYIANQNKTVYYNATGQMQYGQQKINGYWYLFDDKTGAEKTGFQYIANQNKTVYYIATGQMQYGQQKINGYWYLFDDKTGAKKTGFQYIANQNKTVYYNATGQMLYGEQTINGKSYNFNLITGALNKK
;
A
#
# COMPACT_ATOMS: atom_id res chain seq x y z
N MET A 1 -14.66 -51.39 46.03
CA MET A 1 -15.99 -50.85 45.65
C MET A 1 -16.72 -50.51 46.94
N ASN A 2 -17.37 -49.34 47.03
CA ASN A 2 -18.23 -48.88 48.13
C ASN A 2 -17.57 -48.61 49.51
N LEU A 3 -18.04 -47.68 50.36
CA LEU A 3 -18.96 -46.52 50.20
C LEU A 3 -18.79 -45.57 51.42
N LYS A 4 -18.85 -44.23 51.26
CA LYS A 4 -18.91 -43.27 52.39
C LYS A 4 -19.16 -41.79 52.00
N SER A 5 -20.03 -41.09 52.76
CA SER A 5 -19.94 -39.68 53.29
C SER A 5 -19.63 -38.47 52.37
N ASN A 6 -19.90 -37.17 52.68
CA ASN A 6 -20.71 -36.40 53.68
C ASN A 6 -20.65 -34.88 53.30
N TYR A 7 -21.57 -34.02 53.83
CA TYR A 7 -21.39 -32.59 54.26
C TYR A 7 -20.81 -31.54 53.24
N SER A 8 -21.42 -30.37 52.91
CA SER A 8 -21.77 -29.12 53.65
C SER A 8 -20.75 -27.97 53.47
N ASP A 9 -21.02 -26.65 53.46
CA ASP A 9 -22.21 -25.78 53.25
C ASP A 9 -21.75 -24.28 53.27
N GLU A 10 -22.66 -23.30 53.03
CA GLU A 10 -22.53 -21.82 53.32
C GLU A 10 -21.48 -20.97 52.51
N ASN A 11 -21.55 -19.63 52.35
CA ASN A 11 -22.57 -18.59 52.67
C ASN A 11 -22.46 -17.26 51.82
N ILE A 12 -23.61 -16.64 51.44
CA ILE A 12 -23.86 -15.24 50.92
C ILE A 12 -22.85 -14.63 49.88
N ILE A 13 -22.77 -13.36 49.42
CA ILE A 13 -23.53 -12.05 49.42
C ILE A 13 -23.53 -11.53 47.95
N GLY A 14 -24.45 -10.73 47.37
CA GLY A 14 -25.78 -10.25 47.80
C GLY A 14 -26.08 -8.73 47.60
N GLU A 15 -26.10 -8.17 46.36
CA GLU A 15 -26.38 -6.72 46.11
C GLU A 15 -27.51 -6.47 45.06
N SER A 16 -28.46 -5.57 45.34
CA SER A 16 -29.45 -5.07 44.36
C SER A 16 -30.23 -3.82 44.84
N THR A 17 -30.13 -2.70 44.12
CA THR A 17 -30.95 -1.48 44.38
C THR A 17 -31.23 -0.70 43.09
N ARG A 18 -32.51 -0.45 42.80
CA ARG A 18 -32.98 0.49 41.75
C ARG A 18 -33.31 1.83 42.38
N HIS A 19 -32.97 2.98 41.78
CA HIS A 19 -33.83 4.19 41.88
C HIS A 19 -33.58 5.26 40.78
N HIS A 20 -34.67 5.60 40.08
CA HIS A 20 -35.07 6.93 39.56
C HIS A 20 -34.07 8.11 39.43
N SER A 21 -33.96 8.67 38.21
CA SER A 21 -34.25 10.11 37.94
C SER A 21 -34.58 10.31 36.43
N ARG A 22 -35.77 10.81 36.08
CA ARG A 22 -36.23 12.21 35.86
C ARG A 22 -35.80 12.85 34.53
N TYR A 23 -36.79 13.09 33.66
CA TYR A 23 -36.70 14.04 32.55
C TYR A 23 -36.50 15.48 33.05
N TYR A 24 -35.82 16.31 32.25
CA TYR A 24 -35.99 17.76 32.29
C TYR A 24 -36.34 18.30 30.90
N ARG A 25 -37.48 19.00 30.81
CA ARG A 25 -37.75 19.96 29.72
C ARG A 25 -37.33 21.34 30.23
N GLY A 26 -36.60 22.08 29.40
CA GLY A 26 -36.31 23.49 29.62
C GLY A 26 -36.30 24.19 28.27
N ALA A 27 -37.29 25.04 28.02
CA ALA A 27 -37.36 25.91 26.85
C ALA A 27 -37.45 27.35 27.34
N LEU A 28 -36.84 28.31 26.65
CA LEU A 28 -37.46 29.60 26.33
C LEU A 28 -36.63 30.49 25.37
N HIS A 29 -37.38 31.33 24.64
CA HIS A 29 -37.02 32.59 23.98
C HIS A 29 -35.88 32.69 22.95
N THR A 30 -36.33 32.79 21.69
CA THR A 30 -35.77 33.63 20.63
C THR A 30 -35.82 35.13 21.00
N PHE A 31 -34.81 35.93 20.59
CA PHE A 31 -35.03 37.33 20.19
C PHE A 31 -34.05 37.78 19.07
N MET A 32 -34.23 38.98 18.52
CA MET A 32 -33.73 39.36 17.19
C MET A 32 -32.40 40.14 17.12
N ALA A 33 -31.62 39.79 16.08
CA ALA A 33 -30.96 40.62 15.05
C ALA A 33 -30.13 41.90 15.39
N GLY A 34 -28.94 41.95 14.75
CA GLY A 34 -28.23 43.18 14.37
C GLY A 34 -27.11 43.64 15.32
N MET A 35 -26.09 44.39 14.88
CA MET A 35 -25.60 44.69 13.52
C MET A 35 -24.18 45.29 13.61
N VAL A 36 -23.48 45.43 12.47
CA VAL A 36 -22.24 46.22 12.25
C VAL A 36 -20.94 45.53 12.72
N ALA A 37 -19.83 45.88 12.06
CA ALA A 37 -18.50 45.33 12.27
C ALA A 37 -17.49 46.41 12.68
N ALA A 38 -16.45 46.01 13.40
CA ALA A 38 -15.19 46.74 13.52
C ALA A 38 -14.04 45.71 13.47
N GLY A 39 -12.99 46.00 12.69
CA GLY A 39 -11.80 45.15 12.63
C GLY A 39 -10.72 45.63 13.59
N VAL A 40 -10.01 44.69 14.22
CA VAL A 40 -8.75 44.97 14.91
C VAL A 40 -7.69 44.01 14.35
N LEU A 41 -6.61 44.59 13.85
CA LEU A 41 -5.44 43.84 13.35
C LEU A 41 -4.57 43.49 14.56
N VAL A 42 -4.43 42.20 14.89
CA VAL A 42 -3.54 41.74 15.96
C VAL A 42 -2.32 41.04 15.36
N THR A 43 -1.19 41.73 15.37
CA THR A 43 0.13 41.14 15.07
C THR A 43 0.57 40.26 16.25
N LEU A 44 0.84 38.98 15.99
CA LEU A 44 1.51 38.10 16.94
C LEU A 44 2.93 37.79 16.44
N SER A 45 3.91 38.35 17.13
CA SER A 45 5.32 37.98 17.00
C SER A 45 5.56 36.62 17.68
N ALA A 46 6.34 35.77 17.02
CA ALA A 46 6.77 34.49 17.56
C ALA A 46 8.30 34.51 17.77
N ASN A 47 8.73 34.77 19.01
CA ASN A 47 10.11 34.48 19.42
C ASN A 47 10.29 32.96 19.54
N SER A 48 11.44 32.46 19.09
CA SER A 48 12.00 31.16 19.44
C SER A 48 13.54 31.24 19.43
N PRO A 49 14.25 30.38 20.18
CA PRO A 49 15.40 30.86 20.94
C PRO A 49 16.78 30.62 20.33
N VAL A 50 17.77 31.25 20.98
CA VAL A 50 19.21 31.19 20.72
C VAL A 50 19.76 29.77 20.91
N HIS A 51 20.61 29.34 19.98
CA HIS A 51 21.85 28.62 20.29
C HIS A 51 22.94 29.03 19.30
N ALA A 52 24.20 29.06 19.73
CA ALA A 52 25.31 29.66 19.00
C ALA A 52 26.40 28.65 18.63
N ALA A 53 26.97 28.80 17.44
CA ALA A 53 28.32 28.37 17.08
C ALA A 53 28.82 29.21 15.87
N THR A 54 29.79 30.09 16.16
CA THR A 54 31.06 30.32 15.42
C THR A 54 31.07 30.54 13.90
N ASP A 55 31.58 31.72 13.51
CA ASP A 55 32.70 32.02 12.58
C ASP A 55 32.79 31.25 11.23
N THR A 56 33.16 31.85 10.09
CA THR A 56 34.13 32.94 9.87
C THR A 56 33.68 34.05 8.88
N GLU A 57 34.60 34.99 8.61
CA GLU A 57 34.45 36.26 7.89
C GLU A 57 34.49 36.17 6.35
N GLU A 58 34.59 37.35 5.71
CA GLU A 58 34.98 37.65 4.31
C GLU A 58 33.90 37.54 3.20
N ASN A 59 33.87 38.44 2.19
CA ASN A 59 34.35 39.84 2.06
C ASN A 59 33.65 40.50 0.84
N SER A 60 33.85 41.81 0.62
CA SER A 60 33.53 42.60 -0.60
C SER A 60 32.03 42.73 -0.91
N GLN A 61 31.34 43.79 -0.46
CA GLN A 61 31.38 45.20 -0.95
C GLN A 61 30.91 45.39 -2.40
N THR A 62 29.75 46.06 -2.61
CA THR A 62 29.58 47.50 -3.02
C THR A 62 29.96 47.73 -4.51
N THR A 63 29.25 48.45 -5.39
CA THR A 63 28.43 49.68 -5.30
C THR A 63 27.45 49.67 -6.51
N VAL A 64 26.12 49.90 -6.48
CA VAL A 64 25.20 50.88 -5.84
C VAL A 64 24.98 52.17 -6.70
N VAL A 65 23.70 52.60 -6.83
CA VAL A 65 23.12 53.73 -7.65
C VAL A 65 23.31 53.60 -9.20
N SER A 66 22.43 54.06 -10.11
CA SER A 66 21.22 54.92 -10.11
C SER A 66 20.14 54.35 -11.08
N ALA A 67 18.82 54.37 -10.82
CA ALA A 67 17.88 55.51 -10.84
C ALA A 67 17.93 56.35 -12.15
N SER A 68 16.85 56.65 -12.89
CA SER A 68 15.41 56.32 -12.75
C SER A 68 14.73 56.29 -14.15
N SER A 69 13.48 55.83 -14.32
CA SER A 69 12.27 56.70 -14.28
C SER A 69 11.02 55.93 -14.74
N SER A 70 9.83 56.53 -14.62
CA SER A 70 8.51 55.88 -14.77
C SER A 70 7.82 56.09 -16.14
N SER A 71 7.06 55.10 -16.61
CA SER A 71 5.93 55.31 -17.52
C SER A 71 4.84 54.21 -17.35
N LYS A 72 3.67 54.38 -17.98
CA LYS A 72 2.47 53.54 -17.82
C LYS A 72 2.05 52.91 -19.17
N ALA A 73 1.24 51.84 -19.09
CA ALA A 73 0.28 51.39 -20.12
C ALA A 73 0.91 50.77 -21.41
N VAL A 74 0.23 49.98 -22.26
CA VAL A 74 -1.02 49.17 -22.18
C VAL A 74 -0.93 48.06 -23.27
N ASN A 75 -1.81 47.05 -23.24
CA ASN A 75 -2.03 46.04 -24.29
C ASN A 75 -1.80 46.51 -25.75
N GLN A 76 -1.21 45.67 -26.62
CA GLN A 76 -2.01 44.87 -27.58
C GLN A 76 -1.22 43.84 -28.41
N LEU A 77 -2.00 42.99 -29.10
CA LEU A 77 -1.66 41.95 -30.08
C LEU A 77 -0.91 42.50 -31.31
N HIS A 78 -0.09 41.67 -31.97
CA HIS A 78 -0.30 41.32 -33.40
C HIS A 78 0.50 40.09 -33.87
N SER A 79 0.31 39.72 -35.15
CA SER A 79 0.67 38.42 -35.76
C SER A 79 1.38 38.53 -37.12
N SER A 80 2.32 37.63 -37.41
CA SER A 80 2.80 37.24 -38.74
C SER A 80 3.66 35.94 -38.59
N SER A 81 3.72 34.92 -39.46
CA SER A 81 3.56 34.70 -40.93
C SER A 81 4.74 35.15 -41.80
N VAL A 82 5.25 34.44 -42.81
CA VAL A 82 5.10 33.04 -43.32
C VAL A 82 6.20 32.82 -44.39
N SER A 83 6.70 31.58 -44.60
CA SER A 83 7.28 31.08 -45.88
C SER A 83 7.71 29.60 -45.73
N GLY A 84 7.88 28.78 -46.78
CA GLY A 84 7.70 28.99 -48.23
C GLY A 84 6.95 27.84 -48.93
N ILE A 85 6.98 27.79 -50.27
CA ILE A 85 6.08 26.97 -51.12
C ILE A 85 6.87 26.26 -52.24
N GLU A 86 6.43 25.05 -52.62
CA GLU A 86 6.45 24.36 -53.94
C GLU A 86 6.76 22.85 -53.80
N SER A 87 6.34 21.90 -54.65
CA SER A 87 5.18 21.75 -55.57
C SER A 87 5.13 20.27 -56.07
N LYS A 88 4.20 19.66 -56.84
CA LYS A 88 2.89 19.93 -57.50
C LYS A 88 2.29 18.53 -57.91
N LYS A 89 1.08 18.47 -58.51
CA LYS A 89 0.52 17.36 -59.37
C LYS A 89 -0.01 16.05 -58.67
N SER A 90 -1.16 15.43 -59.03
CA SER A 90 -2.47 15.90 -59.59
C SER A 90 -3.53 14.76 -59.63
N THR A 91 -4.76 15.00 -59.12
CA THR A 91 -6.09 14.39 -59.51
C THR A 91 -6.24 12.83 -59.50
N SER A 92 -7.42 12.18 -59.45
CA SER A 92 -8.84 12.56 -59.66
C SER A 92 -9.75 11.60 -58.80
N SER A 93 -10.86 12.03 -58.16
CA SER A 93 -12.29 11.93 -58.60
C SER A 93 -12.80 10.56 -59.13
N SER A 94 -14.04 10.09 -58.92
CA SER A 94 -15.14 10.40 -57.97
C SER A 94 -16.37 9.48 -58.24
N SER A 95 -17.02 8.95 -57.19
CA SER A 95 -18.46 8.61 -57.06
C SER A 95 -19.31 8.07 -58.25
N LEU A 96 -20.03 6.94 -58.06
CA LEU A 96 -21.53 6.83 -58.10
C LEU A 96 -22.07 5.39 -58.35
N LYS A 97 -23.19 5.09 -57.67
CA LYS A 97 -24.39 4.32 -58.10
C LYS A 97 -24.34 2.86 -58.60
N GLN A 98 -25.02 2.03 -57.79
CA GLN A 98 -26.32 1.38 -58.11
C GLN A 98 -26.34 0.02 -58.83
N SER A 99 -27.42 -0.74 -58.58
CA SER A 99 -27.55 -2.19 -58.73
C SER A 99 -28.58 -2.64 -59.77
N GLN A 100 -28.30 -3.75 -60.47
CA GLN A 100 -29.20 -4.77 -61.07
C GLN A 100 -28.29 -5.81 -61.79
N ALA A 101 -28.59 -7.08 -62.05
CA ALA A 101 -29.59 -8.08 -61.59
C ALA A 101 -28.95 -9.49 -61.88
N SER A 102 -29.48 -10.71 -61.60
CA SER A 102 -30.79 -11.26 -61.93
C SER A 102 -31.02 -12.70 -61.38
N THR A 103 -32.26 -12.98 -60.93
CA THR A 103 -33.11 -14.18 -61.17
C THR A 103 -32.67 -15.65 -60.95
N SER A 104 -33.29 -16.29 -59.95
CA SER A 104 -34.04 -17.57 -60.01
C SER A 104 -34.83 -17.72 -58.68
N LYS A 105 -36.17 -17.80 -58.58
CA LYS A 105 -37.15 -18.87 -58.94
C LYS A 105 -36.68 -20.28 -58.54
N ILE A 106 -37.44 -21.07 -57.78
CA ILE A 106 -38.85 -21.53 -57.95
C ILE A 106 -39.58 -21.59 -56.57
N ALA A 107 -40.72 -20.92 -56.38
CA ALA A 107 -42.12 -21.43 -56.31
C ALA A 107 -42.48 -22.27 -55.06
N GLU A 108 -43.41 -21.79 -54.20
CA GLU A 108 -44.83 -22.20 -54.08
C GLU A 108 -45.02 -23.52 -53.28
N SER A 109 -45.81 -23.60 -52.20
CA SER A 109 -47.24 -23.22 -52.01
C SER A 109 -47.66 -23.45 -50.53
N ASN A 110 -48.92 -23.25 -50.06
CA ASN A 110 -49.91 -22.15 -50.16
C ASN A 110 -51.04 -22.41 -49.11
N SER A 111 -52.01 -21.49 -48.92
CA SER A 111 -53.16 -21.50 -47.97
C SER A 111 -52.78 -21.41 -46.47
N SER A 112 -53.22 -20.45 -45.62
CA SER A 112 -54.48 -19.68 -45.37
C SER A 112 -55.39 -20.36 -44.33
N SER A 113 -55.53 -19.84 -43.10
CA SER A 113 -56.47 -18.76 -42.69
C SER A 113 -56.65 -18.83 -41.15
N SER A 114 -57.21 -17.87 -40.38
CA SER A 114 -57.46 -16.42 -40.52
C SER A 114 -57.83 -15.82 -39.15
N SER A 115 -57.61 -14.50 -38.96
CA SER A 115 -57.99 -13.70 -37.76
C SER A 115 -57.26 -14.05 -36.44
N SER A 116 -57.11 -13.16 -35.44
CA SER A 116 -57.46 -11.73 -35.33
C SER A 116 -56.33 -10.96 -34.61
N ALA A 117 -56.42 -9.63 -34.51
CA ALA A 117 -55.26 -8.77 -34.23
C ALA A 117 -55.05 -8.40 -32.74
N ALA A 118 -53.78 -8.37 -32.31
CA ALA A 118 -53.23 -7.32 -31.45
C ALA A 118 -51.68 -7.28 -31.49
N THR A 119 -51.10 -6.26 -32.12
CA THR A 119 -49.70 -5.85 -31.95
C THR A 119 -49.57 -5.25 -30.53
N THR A 120 -48.51 -5.44 -29.74
CA THR A 120 -47.07 -5.29 -30.08
C THR A 120 -46.18 -6.16 -29.18
N VAL A 121 -45.00 -6.52 -29.68
CA VAL A 121 -44.10 -7.53 -29.10
C VAL A 121 -43.24 -7.01 -27.95
N GLU A 122 -43.15 -7.82 -26.90
CA GLU A 122 -42.10 -7.86 -25.88
C GLU A 122 -41.08 -8.95 -26.25
N SER A 123 -39.77 -8.76 -26.00
CA SER A 123 -38.76 -9.77 -26.34
C SER A 123 -37.60 -9.81 -25.34
N THR A 124 -37.68 -10.79 -24.42
CA THR A 124 -36.59 -11.30 -23.57
C THR A 124 -36.30 -12.77 -23.93
N HIS A 125 -35.30 -13.37 -23.25
CA HIS A 125 -34.86 -14.78 -23.32
C HIS A 125 -33.91 -15.12 -24.50
N GLU A 126 -32.89 -15.99 -24.38
CA GLU A 126 -32.76 -17.30 -23.68
C GLU A 126 -33.62 -18.41 -24.35
N ASN A 127 -33.21 -19.69 -24.51
CA ASN A 127 -32.02 -20.44 -24.06
C ASN A 127 -31.81 -21.73 -24.93
N ASP A 128 -30.77 -22.53 -24.60
CA ASP A 128 -30.61 -24.00 -24.79
C ASP A 128 -30.48 -24.64 -26.21
N ASP A 129 -30.01 -25.90 -26.42
CA ASP A 129 -28.92 -26.75 -25.84
C ASP A 129 -28.78 -28.11 -26.65
N ILE A 130 -27.81 -28.98 -26.30
CA ILE A 130 -27.74 -30.47 -26.43
C ILE A 130 -26.97 -31.15 -27.61
N SER A 131 -25.72 -31.59 -27.31
CA SER A 131 -25.01 -32.83 -27.77
C SER A 131 -24.53 -32.94 -29.26
N ASN A 132 -23.52 -33.73 -29.70
CA ASN A 132 -22.57 -34.72 -29.13
C ASN A 132 -21.40 -34.97 -30.16
N ALA A 133 -20.32 -35.80 -30.05
CA ALA A 133 -19.76 -36.71 -29.03
C ALA A 133 -18.25 -37.07 -29.28
N VAL A 134 -17.54 -37.51 -28.22
CA VAL A 134 -16.44 -38.54 -28.11
C VAL A 134 -15.42 -38.80 -29.25
N ASN A 135 -14.09 -38.61 -29.01
CA ASN A 135 -13.09 -39.72 -29.00
C ASN A 135 -11.68 -39.44 -28.38
N ALA A 136 -11.15 -40.45 -27.66
CA ALA A 136 -9.77 -40.93 -27.39
C ALA A 136 -8.48 -40.04 -27.24
N SER A 137 -7.80 -40.23 -26.08
CA SER A 137 -6.41 -40.80 -25.92
C SER A 137 -5.09 -39.97 -25.92
N SER A 138 -4.54 -39.78 -24.70
CA SER A 138 -3.19 -40.20 -24.21
C SER A 138 -1.85 -39.49 -24.55
N GLN A 139 -1.08 -39.26 -23.46
CA GLN A 139 0.39 -39.43 -23.21
C GLN A 139 1.51 -38.80 -24.08
N SER A 140 2.24 -37.88 -23.43
CA SER A 140 3.72 -37.73 -23.30
C SER A 140 4.73 -38.54 -24.16
N THR A 141 5.75 -37.83 -24.67
CA THR A 141 7.16 -38.31 -24.73
C THR A 141 8.20 -37.17 -24.85
N ILE A 142 9.49 -37.51 -24.76
CA ILE A 142 10.70 -36.65 -24.86
C ILE A 142 11.44 -36.96 -26.19
N THR A 143 12.39 -36.10 -26.59
CA THR A 143 13.68 -36.38 -27.31
C THR A 143 13.88 -35.66 -28.66
N ASP A 144 15.13 -35.30 -28.94
CA ASP A 144 15.66 -34.58 -30.12
C ASP A 144 15.51 -35.29 -31.49
N GLN A 145 15.59 -34.50 -32.58
CA GLN A 145 16.75 -34.60 -33.49
C GLN A 145 17.01 -33.40 -34.44
N SER A 146 18.21 -32.84 -34.30
CA SER A 146 19.15 -32.30 -35.30
C SER A 146 18.73 -31.88 -36.74
N SER A 147 19.27 -30.73 -37.18
CA SER A 147 19.75 -30.52 -38.57
C SER A 147 20.86 -29.45 -38.61
N SER A 148 21.79 -29.36 -39.58
CA SER A 148 22.50 -30.40 -40.38
C SER A 148 23.72 -29.76 -41.10
N ARG A 149 24.72 -30.57 -41.51
CA ARG A 149 25.84 -30.27 -42.46
C ARG A 149 26.98 -29.38 -41.90
N ASN A 150 28.23 -29.86 -41.83
CA ASN A 150 29.31 -29.91 -42.87
C ASN A 150 29.98 -28.53 -43.16
N SER A 151 31.30 -28.39 -43.31
CA SER A 151 32.36 -29.40 -43.53
C SER A 151 33.78 -28.97 -43.09
N THR A 152 34.60 -29.98 -42.78
CA THR A 152 36.08 -30.05 -42.65
C THR A 152 36.97 -29.00 -43.36
N SER A 153 38.04 -28.54 -42.69
CA SER A 153 39.45 -28.95 -42.96
C SER A 153 40.47 -28.08 -42.19
N ALA A 154 41.71 -28.57 -42.02
CA ALA A 154 42.75 -27.91 -41.22
C ALA A 154 44.03 -27.61 -42.04
N ASN A 155 44.79 -26.57 -41.63
CA ASN A 155 46.23 -26.71 -41.40
C ASN A 155 46.77 -25.58 -40.48
N SER A 156 48.07 -25.65 -40.14
CA SER A 156 48.80 -24.83 -39.16
C SER A 156 49.36 -23.49 -39.69
N ILE A 157 49.74 -22.59 -38.77
CA ILE A 157 51.13 -22.06 -38.60
C ILE A 157 51.20 -21.09 -37.39
N SER A 158 52.39 -20.99 -36.77
CA SER A 158 52.66 -20.28 -35.51
C SER A 158 53.24 -18.87 -35.69
N SER A 159 53.13 -18.02 -34.66
CA SER A 159 54.10 -16.95 -34.36
C SER A 159 53.98 -16.43 -32.91
N SER A 160 54.95 -15.69 -32.36
CA SER A 160 56.23 -16.21 -31.84
C SER A 160 57.13 -15.11 -31.25
N SER A 161 57.31 -15.07 -29.92
CA SER A 161 58.42 -14.42 -29.21
C SER A 161 58.40 -14.93 -27.75
N GLN A 162 59.40 -15.58 -27.13
CA GLN A 162 60.88 -15.45 -27.08
C GLN A 162 61.39 -14.15 -26.40
N ALA A 163 62.36 -14.19 -25.46
CA ALA A 163 63.09 -15.35 -24.88
C ALA A 163 63.84 -15.06 -23.55
N THR A 164 64.19 -16.16 -22.83
CA THR A 164 65.46 -16.42 -22.06
C THR A 164 65.80 -15.58 -20.79
N THR A 165 66.67 -16.03 -19.87
CA THR A 165 67.70 -17.11 -19.90
C THR A 165 68.06 -17.68 -18.50
N THR A 166 68.38 -19.00 -18.43
CA THR A 166 69.36 -19.71 -17.53
C THR A 166 69.22 -19.66 -15.99
N THR A 167 69.72 -20.62 -15.18
CA THR A 167 70.62 -21.80 -15.41
C THR A 167 70.39 -22.92 -14.36
N GLU A 168 70.64 -24.19 -14.74
CA GLU A 168 71.47 -25.26 -14.06
C GLU A 168 71.61 -25.36 -12.50
N ASN A 169 71.87 -26.52 -11.85
CA ASN A 169 72.04 -27.94 -12.27
C ASN A 169 71.90 -28.94 -11.07
N ASP A 170 72.06 -30.24 -11.36
CA ASP A 170 72.55 -31.37 -10.52
C ASP A 170 71.80 -31.93 -9.26
N SER A 171 71.21 -33.11 -9.46
CA SER A 171 71.61 -34.43 -8.91
C SER A 171 71.89 -34.73 -7.41
N THR A 172 71.34 -35.88 -6.97
CA THR A 172 71.89 -36.88 -5.99
C THR A 172 72.08 -36.49 -4.51
N SER A 173 72.00 -37.38 -3.52
CA SER A 173 71.64 -38.83 -3.45
C SER A 173 71.25 -39.24 -2.01
N GLN A 174 71.08 -40.56 -1.80
CA GLN A 174 71.22 -41.37 -0.57
C GLN A 174 72.15 -40.80 0.53
N ASP A 175 72.04 -41.18 1.82
CA ASP A 175 71.66 -42.52 2.30
C ASP A 175 70.97 -42.55 3.69
N SER A 176 70.88 -43.74 4.26
CA SER A 176 69.97 -44.24 5.29
C SER A 176 70.66 -44.51 6.65
N SER A 177 69.90 -45.10 7.59
CA SER A 177 70.36 -45.81 8.81
C SER A 177 70.90 -44.93 9.96
N SER A 178 70.86 -45.33 11.24
CA SER A 178 70.03 -46.31 11.97
C SER A 178 70.34 -46.23 13.48
N GLU A 179 69.48 -46.79 14.34
CA GLU A 179 69.81 -47.16 15.74
C GLU A 179 70.19 -46.01 16.72
N SER A 180 70.21 -46.17 18.05
CA SER A 180 69.41 -47.04 18.95
C SER A 180 69.49 -46.51 20.41
N ALA A 181 68.76 -47.18 21.32
CA ALA A 181 69.08 -47.35 22.74
C ALA A 181 69.12 -46.15 23.75
N ALA A 182 68.16 -46.21 24.67
CA ALA A 182 68.39 -46.30 26.12
C ALA A 182 68.85 -45.08 26.99
N ASN A 183 67.86 -44.57 27.75
CA ASN A 183 67.82 -44.64 29.22
C ASN A 183 68.63 -43.64 30.10
N SER A 184 67.87 -42.88 30.93
CA SER A 184 68.28 -42.18 32.17
C SER A 184 69.22 -40.95 32.00
N SER A 185 69.29 -39.98 32.92
CA SER A 185 69.03 -40.03 34.37
C SER A 185 68.74 -38.66 35.04
N LYS A 186 68.35 -38.77 36.32
CA LYS A 186 67.99 -37.77 37.35
C LYS A 186 68.89 -36.52 37.54
N SER A 187 68.24 -35.42 37.96
CA SER A 187 68.70 -34.39 38.94
C SER A 187 69.79 -33.38 38.45
N ASN A 188 69.85 -32.11 38.89
CA ASN A 188 69.63 -31.58 40.24
C ASN A 188 69.55 -30.03 40.29
N SER A 189 68.99 -29.52 41.40
CA SER A 189 69.00 -28.14 41.96
C SER A 189 69.83 -26.99 41.37
N GLN A 190 69.26 -25.77 41.45
CA GLN A 190 69.98 -24.62 42.03
C GLN A 190 69.07 -23.73 42.90
N VAL A 191 69.67 -23.04 43.89
CA VAL A 191 68.96 -22.26 44.95
C VAL A 191 69.79 -21.03 45.36
N SER A 192 69.18 -19.84 45.36
CA SER A 192 69.59 -18.61 46.09
C SER A 192 68.54 -17.50 45.82
N SER A 193 67.79 -16.93 46.78
CA SER A 193 68.09 -16.12 48.00
C SER A 193 68.31 -14.62 47.72
N ALA A 194 67.83 -13.63 48.51
CA ALA A 194 66.81 -13.59 49.59
C ALA A 194 66.58 -12.12 50.07
N ASN A 195 65.38 -11.76 50.57
CA ASN A 195 65.06 -10.75 51.62
C ASN A 195 63.51 -10.61 51.75
N LYS A 196 62.87 -10.76 52.92
CA LYS A 196 62.70 -9.81 54.07
C LYS A 196 61.91 -8.53 53.69
N SER A 197 60.79 -8.14 54.31
CA SER A 197 59.95 -8.71 55.40
C SER A 197 58.49 -8.18 55.21
N ASN A 198 57.39 -8.73 55.75
CA ASN A 198 57.02 -8.83 57.17
C ASN A 198 55.78 -9.76 57.38
N SER A 199 55.49 -10.11 58.64
CA SER A 199 54.53 -11.15 59.06
C SER A 199 53.03 -10.84 58.90
N ALA A 200 52.27 -11.86 58.51
CA ALA A 200 51.09 -12.34 59.26
C ALA A 200 50.93 -13.87 59.06
N SER A 201 50.50 -14.58 60.10
CA SER A 201 50.17 -16.03 60.06
C SER A 201 48.73 -16.24 59.52
N VAL A 202 48.28 -17.43 59.10
CA VAL A 202 47.95 -18.60 59.95
C VAL A 202 47.92 -19.93 59.14
N SER A 203 48.45 -20.99 59.76
CA SER A 203 48.23 -22.44 59.53
C SER A 203 48.08 -23.03 58.12
N ASN A 204 49.16 -23.63 57.64
CA ASN A 204 49.10 -24.73 56.65
C ASN A 204 48.38 -25.96 57.24
N LYS A 205 47.16 -26.29 56.77
CA LYS A 205 46.69 -27.68 56.79
C LYS A 205 47.16 -28.39 55.53
N ARG A 206 48.30 -29.09 55.62
CA ARG A 206 48.64 -30.13 54.63
C ARG A 206 47.60 -31.24 54.73
N VAL A 207 46.67 -31.28 53.77
CA VAL A 207 45.90 -32.49 53.52
C VAL A 207 46.86 -33.53 52.94
N LEU A 208 46.87 -34.73 53.52
CA LEU A 208 47.66 -35.84 53.03
C LEU A 208 47.08 -36.30 51.68
N ALA A 209 47.92 -36.41 50.66
CA ALA A 209 47.50 -36.95 49.36
C ALA A 209 47.19 -38.44 49.53
N ASN A 210 45.90 -38.77 49.58
CA ASN A 210 45.43 -40.15 49.77
C ASN A 210 45.51 -40.88 48.41
N THR A 211 46.59 -41.62 48.19
CA THR A 211 46.81 -42.39 46.96
C THR A 211 45.78 -43.52 46.83
N ASN A 212 45.33 -43.78 45.60
CA ASN A 212 44.25 -44.72 45.23
C ASN A 212 42.84 -44.22 45.58
N GLN A 213 42.33 -43.26 44.80
CA GLN A 213 40.90 -42.96 44.73
C GLN A 213 40.44 -42.88 43.27
N THR A 214 39.37 -43.59 42.93
CA THR A 214 38.69 -43.56 41.62
C THR A 214 37.72 -42.37 41.54
N PRO A 215 37.54 -41.69 40.39
CA PRO A 215 36.69 -40.51 40.28
C PRO A 215 35.30 -40.68 40.90
N ASP A 216 34.79 -39.62 41.53
CA ASP A 216 33.52 -39.59 42.22
C ASP A 216 32.34 -39.85 41.27
N VAL A 217 31.36 -40.62 41.73
CA VAL A 217 30.19 -41.07 40.95
C VAL A 217 28.95 -40.39 41.51
N TRP A 218 28.18 -39.72 40.66
CA TRP A 218 27.10 -38.83 41.08
C TRP A 218 25.95 -38.82 40.08
N GLN A 219 24.72 -38.59 40.55
CA GLN A 219 23.53 -38.58 39.70
C GLN A 219 23.29 -37.20 39.07
N ILE A 220 23.02 -37.17 37.76
CA ILE A 220 22.62 -35.95 37.05
C ILE A 220 21.38 -35.34 37.73
N GLY A 221 21.45 -34.07 38.08
CA GLY A 221 20.42 -33.36 38.87
C GLY A 221 20.78 -33.13 40.34
N ASP A 222 21.89 -33.69 40.84
CA ASP A 222 22.44 -33.33 42.16
C ASP A 222 22.87 -31.86 42.18
N ALA A 223 22.13 -31.02 42.92
CA ALA A 223 22.34 -29.59 43.03
C ALA A 223 23.66 -29.18 43.73
N THR A 224 24.42 -30.13 44.30
CA THR A 224 25.77 -29.87 44.83
C THR A 224 26.87 -29.92 43.75
N ARG A 225 26.53 -30.39 42.54
CA ARG A 225 27.43 -30.65 41.40
C ARG A 225 27.28 -29.57 40.31
N PRO A 226 28.25 -29.42 39.38
CA PRO A 226 28.14 -28.47 38.30
C PRO A 226 26.87 -28.72 37.47
N ARG A 227 26.26 -27.64 36.98
CA ARG A 227 25.05 -27.71 36.15
C ARG A 227 25.35 -28.47 34.87
N VAL A 228 24.58 -29.52 34.58
CA VAL A 228 24.65 -30.25 33.31
C VAL A 228 23.77 -29.53 32.29
N ASP A 229 24.39 -28.72 31.42
CA ASP A 229 23.71 -28.13 30.26
C ASP A 229 23.71 -29.08 29.07
N ALA A 230 24.74 -29.91 28.95
CA ALA A 230 24.89 -30.88 27.87
C ALA A 230 25.52 -32.18 28.37
N VAL A 231 25.22 -33.26 27.65
CA VAL A 231 25.96 -34.52 27.71
C VAL A 231 26.43 -34.88 26.30
N ASP A 232 27.54 -35.61 26.21
CA ASP A 232 28.01 -36.20 24.96
C ASP A 232 27.77 -37.71 24.92
N VAL A 233 27.56 -38.24 23.70
CA VAL A 233 27.21 -39.64 23.45
C VAL A 233 27.87 -40.17 22.18
N SER A 234 28.12 -41.47 22.18
CA SER A 234 28.74 -42.22 21.10
C SER A 234 28.22 -43.67 21.12
N SER A 235 28.75 -44.54 20.25
CA SER A 235 28.48 -45.98 20.27
C SER A 235 28.73 -46.69 21.61
N TYR A 236 29.48 -46.10 22.56
CA TYR A 236 29.58 -46.58 23.94
C TYR A 236 28.25 -46.42 24.73
N GLN A 237 27.43 -45.44 24.36
CA GLN A 237 26.11 -45.12 24.92
C GLN A 237 24.94 -45.74 24.15
N GLN A 238 25.19 -46.65 23.20
CA GLN A 238 24.17 -47.33 22.36
C GLN A 238 23.01 -48.02 23.12
N GLY A 239 23.17 -48.26 24.43
CA GLY A 239 22.12 -48.80 25.30
C GLY A 239 21.09 -47.78 25.79
N MET A 240 21.27 -46.48 25.50
CA MET A 240 20.32 -45.44 25.91
C MET A 240 19.01 -45.51 25.12
N THR A 241 17.90 -45.33 25.82
CA THR A 241 16.54 -45.34 25.26
C THR A 241 15.96 -43.94 25.18
N GLN A 242 14.89 -43.75 24.38
CA GLN A 242 14.11 -42.50 24.32
C GLN A 242 13.76 -41.95 25.72
N ASN A 243 13.47 -42.81 26.71
CA ASN A 243 13.14 -42.39 28.07
C ASN A 243 14.33 -41.74 28.79
N ASN A 244 15.57 -42.16 28.49
CA ASN A 244 16.78 -41.56 29.06
C ASN A 244 16.99 -40.13 28.52
N PHE A 245 16.77 -39.90 27.22
CA PHE A 245 16.79 -38.56 26.63
C PHE A 245 15.66 -37.67 27.17
N ASN A 246 14.47 -38.24 27.38
CA ASN A 246 13.36 -37.52 28.04
C ASN A 246 13.72 -37.14 29.50
N GLU A 247 14.41 -38.01 30.24
CA GLU A 247 14.85 -37.75 31.61
C GLU A 247 15.97 -36.69 31.66
N LEU A 248 16.94 -36.72 30.73
CA LEU A 248 17.93 -35.64 30.58
C LEU A 248 17.25 -34.27 30.41
N LYS A 249 16.26 -34.17 29.52
CA LYS A 249 15.50 -32.92 29.34
C LYS A 249 14.79 -32.48 30.62
N LYS A 250 14.17 -33.44 31.33
CA LYS A 250 13.47 -33.20 32.61
C LYS A 250 14.40 -32.76 33.74
N LEU A 251 15.67 -33.19 33.72
CA LEU A 251 16.72 -32.78 34.66
C LEU A 251 17.38 -31.42 34.30
N GLY A 252 16.92 -30.76 33.22
CA GLY A 252 17.38 -29.43 32.82
C GLY A 252 18.49 -29.41 31.78
N VAL A 253 18.92 -30.58 31.28
CA VAL A 253 19.86 -30.67 30.17
C VAL A 253 19.22 -30.06 28.91
N LYS A 254 20.02 -29.29 28.16
CA LYS A 254 19.59 -28.57 26.96
C LYS A 254 19.92 -29.34 25.70
N THR A 255 21.10 -29.95 25.66
CA THR A 255 21.78 -30.39 24.44
C THR A 255 22.35 -31.80 24.58
N VAL A 256 22.39 -32.54 23.47
CA VAL A 256 23.22 -33.74 23.33
C VAL A 256 24.24 -33.52 22.21
N ILE A 257 25.49 -33.88 22.46
CA ILE A 257 26.61 -33.77 21.51
C ILE A 257 26.95 -35.19 21.02
N VAL A 258 26.65 -35.49 19.76
CA VAL A 258 26.72 -36.87 19.23
C VAL A 258 28.01 -37.08 18.42
N LYS A 259 28.79 -38.13 18.72
CA LYS A 259 29.92 -38.55 17.88
C LYS A 259 29.38 -39.00 16.54
N LEU A 260 29.82 -38.40 15.42
CA LEU A 260 29.47 -38.91 14.09
C LEU A 260 30.54 -39.81 13.54
N THR A 261 31.80 -39.35 13.56
CA THR A 261 32.91 -40.01 12.88
C THR A 261 34.21 -39.89 13.67
N GLU A 262 35.15 -40.77 13.34
CA GLU A 262 36.53 -40.77 13.81
C GLU A 262 37.46 -41.08 12.63
N GLY A 263 38.43 -40.20 12.43
CA GLY A 263 39.27 -40.24 11.23
C GLY A 263 38.47 -40.25 9.92
N ASP A 264 39.05 -40.80 8.88
CA ASP A 264 38.40 -41.08 7.59
C ASP A 264 37.96 -42.56 7.47
N TYR A 265 37.86 -43.26 8.60
CA TYR A 265 37.66 -44.71 8.67
C TYR A 265 36.49 -45.19 9.54
N TYR A 266 36.03 -44.42 10.54
CA TYR A 266 34.96 -44.82 11.44
C TYR A 266 33.75 -43.86 11.43
N THR A 267 32.56 -44.44 11.36
CA THR A 267 31.25 -43.79 11.63
C THR A 267 30.61 -44.42 12.87
N ASN A 268 29.93 -43.63 13.69
CA ASN A 268 29.10 -44.11 14.80
C ASN A 268 27.76 -44.65 14.30
N GLN A 269 27.55 -45.97 14.36
CA GLN A 269 26.30 -46.63 13.92
C GLN A 269 25.08 -46.22 14.76
N SER A 270 25.27 -45.75 15.99
CA SER A 270 24.20 -45.35 16.91
C SER A 270 23.75 -43.89 16.70
N ALA A 271 24.53 -43.07 15.99
CA ALA A 271 24.29 -41.63 15.86
C ALA A 271 22.88 -41.28 15.36
N SER A 272 22.36 -42.02 14.38
CA SER A 272 21.00 -41.81 13.83
C SER A 272 19.92 -42.00 14.91
N GLN A 273 20.09 -42.97 15.80
CA GLN A 273 19.16 -43.26 16.89
C GLN A 273 19.31 -42.23 18.04
N GLU A 274 20.54 -41.91 18.41
CA GLU A 274 20.88 -40.90 19.44
C GLU A 274 20.33 -39.51 19.09
N ILE A 275 20.56 -39.06 17.85
CA ILE A 275 20.03 -37.80 17.30
C ILE A 275 18.50 -37.82 17.27
N THR A 276 17.88 -38.94 16.91
CA THR A 276 16.42 -39.08 16.90
C THR A 276 15.84 -38.98 18.30
N TYR A 277 16.44 -39.65 19.28
CA TYR A 277 15.98 -39.61 20.68
C TYR A 277 16.16 -38.23 21.31
N ALA A 278 17.28 -37.53 21.04
CA ALA A 278 17.49 -36.16 21.47
C ALA A 278 16.43 -35.20 20.90
N ARG A 279 16.22 -35.22 19.58
CA ARG A 279 15.20 -34.39 18.90
C ARG A 279 13.80 -34.63 19.45
N ASN A 280 13.41 -35.90 19.64
CA ASN A 280 12.11 -36.27 20.20
C ASN A 280 11.92 -35.81 21.66
N ALA A 281 12.99 -35.77 22.45
CA ALA A 281 13.00 -35.23 23.81
C ALA A 281 12.99 -33.68 23.85
N GLY A 282 13.05 -33.01 22.69
CA GLY A 282 13.20 -31.56 22.60
C GLY A 282 14.56 -31.05 23.07
N LEU A 283 15.60 -31.89 23.01
CA LEU A 283 17.00 -31.50 23.25
C LEU A 283 17.60 -30.94 21.95
N ASP A 284 18.44 -29.92 22.09
CA ASP A 284 19.32 -29.45 21.03
C ASP A 284 20.27 -30.58 20.61
N VAL A 285 20.61 -30.66 19.33
CA VAL A 285 21.60 -31.62 18.82
C VAL A 285 22.80 -30.84 18.27
N MET A 286 23.96 -31.10 18.87
CA MET A 286 25.27 -30.74 18.34
C MET A 286 26.03 -32.03 18.02
N VAL A 287 27.15 -31.93 17.32
CA VAL A 287 27.90 -33.12 16.90
C VAL A 287 29.40 -32.94 17.03
N TYR A 288 30.14 -34.03 17.19
CA TYR A 288 31.59 -34.01 17.21
C TYR A 288 32.22 -35.05 16.28
N HIS A 289 33.44 -34.73 15.87
CA HIS A 289 34.30 -35.57 15.06
C HIS A 289 35.65 -35.71 15.77
N TYR A 290 35.97 -36.95 16.15
CA TYR A 290 37.20 -37.29 16.85
C TYR A 290 38.34 -37.32 15.83
N ALA A 291 39.15 -36.27 15.83
CA ALA A 291 40.15 -36.03 14.80
C ALA A 291 41.37 -36.93 14.98
N THR A 292 41.91 -37.41 13.86
CA THR A 292 43.21 -38.09 13.82
C THR A 292 44.21 -37.46 12.84
N PHE A 293 43.81 -36.38 12.14
CA PHE A 293 44.62 -35.69 11.16
C PHE A 293 45.90 -35.08 11.73
N ASN A 294 46.97 -35.13 10.95
CA ASN A 294 48.27 -34.52 11.28
C ASN A 294 48.90 -33.70 10.14
N SER A 295 48.18 -33.62 9.01
CA SER A 295 48.50 -32.85 7.81
C SER A 295 47.23 -32.20 7.25
N GLU A 296 47.37 -31.19 6.38
CA GLU A 296 46.22 -30.54 5.73
C GLU A 296 45.44 -31.49 4.79
N GLU A 297 46.13 -32.47 4.20
CA GLU A 297 45.53 -33.53 3.38
C GLU A 297 44.68 -34.48 4.24
N THR A 298 45.21 -34.97 5.36
CA THR A 298 44.44 -35.84 6.27
C THR A 298 43.27 -35.06 6.88
N ALA A 299 43.45 -33.79 7.25
CA ALA A 299 42.37 -32.92 7.72
C ALA A 299 41.28 -32.72 6.66
N THR A 300 41.66 -32.61 5.39
CA THR A 300 40.74 -32.53 4.26
C THR A 300 39.97 -33.84 4.06
N ASN A 301 40.62 -35.00 4.20
CA ASN A 301 39.98 -36.31 4.09
C ASN A 301 38.99 -36.56 5.24
N GLU A 302 39.39 -36.29 6.47
CA GLU A 302 38.56 -36.43 7.67
C GLU A 302 37.33 -35.50 7.62
N ALA A 303 37.50 -34.24 7.20
CA ALA A 303 36.38 -33.32 6.97
C ALA A 303 35.43 -33.81 5.86
N ASN A 304 35.96 -34.30 4.74
CA ASN A 304 35.13 -34.87 3.66
C ASN A 304 34.44 -36.18 4.06
N TYR A 305 35.00 -36.94 5.01
CA TYR A 305 34.35 -38.11 5.59
C TYR A 305 33.17 -37.69 6.49
N LEU A 306 33.40 -36.74 7.41
CA LEU A 306 32.34 -36.14 8.23
C LEU A 306 31.20 -35.53 7.39
N LEU A 307 31.52 -34.85 6.27
CA LEU A 307 30.50 -34.27 5.38
C LEU A 307 29.55 -35.31 4.77
N LYS A 308 30.01 -36.55 4.51
CA LYS A 308 29.15 -37.64 4.03
C LYS A 308 28.15 -38.05 5.11
N GLU A 309 28.60 -38.19 6.36
CA GLU A 309 27.73 -38.59 7.47
C GLU A 309 26.74 -37.48 7.86
N LEU A 310 27.19 -36.22 7.89
CA LEU A 310 26.32 -35.05 8.08
C LEU A 310 25.17 -35.01 7.04
N ALA A 311 25.47 -35.40 5.78
CA ALA A 311 24.46 -35.50 4.73
C ALA A 311 23.55 -36.72 4.90
N ALA A 312 24.10 -37.90 5.23
CA ALA A 312 23.32 -39.12 5.46
C ALA A 312 22.30 -38.97 6.61
N LEU A 313 22.72 -38.31 7.70
CA LEU A 313 21.88 -38.03 8.88
C LEU A 313 20.97 -36.79 8.71
N ASN A 314 20.99 -36.16 7.53
CA ASN A 314 20.20 -34.97 7.19
C ASN A 314 20.34 -33.85 8.25
N LEU A 315 21.58 -33.57 8.67
CA LEU A 315 21.87 -32.51 9.63
C LEU A 315 21.84 -31.13 8.96
N VAL A 316 21.21 -30.17 9.63
CA VAL A 316 21.02 -28.82 9.09
C VAL A 316 22.34 -28.03 9.10
N LYS A 317 22.49 -27.07 8.20
CA LYS A 317 23.74 -26.29 8.05
C LYS A 317 24.13 -25.46 9.28
N THR A 318 23.18 -25.21 10.18
CA THR A 318 23.38 -24.56 11.48
C THR A 318 23.75 -25.53 12.61
N THR A 319 23.90 -26.83 12.35
CA THR A 319 24.37 -27.81 13.35
C THR A 319 25.79 -27.44 13.79
N ARG A 320 26.01 -27.29 15.09
CA ARG A 320 27.33 -26.97 15.65
C ARG A 320 28.22 -28.20 15.64
N ILE A 321 29.41 -28.06 15.05
CA ILE A 321 30.39 -29.14 14.89
C ILE A 321 31.60 -28.87 15.78
N PHE A 322 31.93 -29.81 16.65
CA PHE A 322 33.18 -29.82 17.40
C PHE A 322 34.22 -30.65 16.64
N ALA A 323 35.37 -30.04 16.33
CA ALA A 323 36.59 -30.80 16.11
C ALA A 323 37.09 -31.25 17.49
N ASP A 324 37.10 -32.55 17.73
CA ASP A 324 37.56 -33.15 18.97
C ASP A 324 39.05 -33.50 18.81
N MET A 325 39.88 -32.73 19.53
CA MET A 325 41.33 -32.65 19.37
C MET A 325 42.05 -33.22 20.59
N GLU A 326 41.75 -34.47 20.97
CA GLU A 326 42.45 -35.17 22.06
C GLU A 326 43.38 -36.30 21.60
N ASN A 327 43.29 -36.77 20.35
CA ASN A 327 44.09 -37.90 19.89
C ASN A 327 45.58 -37.56 19.74
N GLY A 328 46.46 -38.43 20.22
CA GLY A 328 47.93 -38.26 20.14
C GLY A 328 48.49 -38.13 18.72
N LYS A 329 47.76 -38.56 17.67
CA LYS A 329 48.15 -38.33 16.27
C LYS A 329 48.06 -36.86 15.85
N THR A 330 47.14 -36.08 16.43
CA THR A 330 46.90 -34.67 16.04
C THR A 330 48.02 -33.72 16.46
N VAL A 331 48.95 -34.21 17.28
CA VAL A 331 50.20 -33.56 17.70
C VAL A 331 51.12 -33.40 16.48
N SER A 332 51.17 -32.19 15.90
CA SER A 332 51.90 -31.89 14.66
C SER A 332 52.35 -30.42 14.64
N ASP A 333 53.52 -30.13 14.08
CA ASP A 333 54.03 -28.75 13.97
C ASP A 333 53.12 -27.85 13.11
N SER A 334 52.39 -28.45 12.16
CA SER A 334 51.39 -27.77 11.31
C SER A 334 49.99 -27.67 11.95
N PHE A 335 49.85 -27.90 13.26
CA PHE A 335 48.56 -28.03 13.96
C PHE A 335 47.46 -27.05 13.51
N SER A 336 47.74 -25.74 13.55
CA SER A 336 46.76 -24.71 13.22
C SER A 336 46.35 -24.74 11.75
N ASN A 337 47.26 -25.05 10.83
CA ASN A 337 46.93 -25.21 9.42
C ASN A 337 46.01 -26.42 9.22
N ASN A 338 46.32 -27.56 9.85
CA ASN A 338 45.51 -28.77 9.74
C ASN A 338 44.07 -28.50 10.21
N LEU A 339 43.91 -27.88 11.39
CA LEU A 339 42.62 -27.52 11.98
C LEU A 339 41.86 -26.50 11.11
N LEU A 340 42.54 -25.50 10.55
CA LEU A 340 41.94 -24.54 9.63
C LEU A 340 41.49 -25.21 8.32
N SER A 341 42.28 -26.13 7.75
CA SER A 341 41.92 -26.84 6.53
C SER A 341 40.74 -27.81 6.73
N PHE A 342 40.62 -28.46 7.90
CA PHE A 342 39.39 -29.16 8.31
C PHE A 342 38.18 -28.21 8.32
N PHE A 343 38.26 -27.08 9.02
CA PHE A 343 37.14 -26.11 9.06
C PHE A 343 36.85 -25.44 7.72
N ASN A 344 37.84 -25.24 6.84
CA ASN A 344 37.66 -24.67 5.51
C ASN A 344 36.83 -25.57 4.59
N VAL A 345 36.97 -26.89 4.70
CA VAL A 345 36.11 -27.87 4.00
C VAL A 345 34.67 -27.79 4.52
N LEU A 346 34.47 -27.71 5.84
CA LEU A 346 33.14 -27.56 6.44
C LEU A 346 32.47 -26.23 6.06
N ASN A 347 33.20 -25.12 6.12
CA ASN A 347 32.78 -23.79 5.68
C ASN A 347 32.31 -23.81 4.22
N SER A 348 33.10 -24.44 3.33
CA SER A 348 32.80 -24.55 1.89
C SER A 348 31.55 -25.38 1.61
N ALA A 349 31.24 -26.36 2.47
CA ALA A 349 30.00 -27.13 2.45
C ALA A 349 28.84 -26.47 3.22
N GLY A 350 29.02 -25.23 3.71
CA GLY A 350 28.01 -24.42 4.39
C GLY A 350 27.83 -24.68 5.90
N TYR A 351 28.66 -25.52 6.53
CA TYR A 351 28.66 -25.72 7.98
C TYR A 351 29.67 -24.77 8.64
N THR A 352 29.20 -23.59 9.05
CA THR A 352 30.05 -22.48 9.53
C THR A 352 30.06 -22.30 11.06
N ASP A 353 29.19 -23.01 11.78
CA ASP A 353 29.18 -23.02 13.25
C ASP A 353 30.06 -24.15 13.79
N HIS A 354 31.36 -23.88 13.91
CA HIS A 354 32.36 -24.82 14.42
C HIS A 354 33.02 -24.37 15.72
N ALA A 355 33.46 -25.34 16.49
CA ALA A 355 34.09 -25.19 17.79
C ALA A 355 35.15 -26.29 17.98
N VAL A 356 35.90 -26.25 19.08
CA VAL A 356 36.93 -27.25 19.39
C VAL A 356 36.72 -27.82 20.78
N TYR A 357 36.87 -29.14 20.90
CA TYR A 357 36.99 -29.85 22.16
C TYR A 357 38.45 -30.28 22.38
N ALA A 358 38.94 -30.18 23.62
CA ALA A 358 40.25 -30.69 24.05
C ALA A 358 40.35 -30.77 25.58
N TYR A 359 41.26 -31.59 26.11
CA TYR A 359 41.55 -31.63 27.54
C TYR A 359 42.61 -30.60 27.98
N LEU A 360 42.57 -30.18 29.25
CA LEU A 360 43.41 -29.10 29.81
C LEU A 360 44.93 -29.24 29.54
N ASN A 361 45.44 -30.46 29.48
CA ASN A 361 46.87 -30.75 29.29
C ASN A 361 47.22 -31.12 27.83
N TYR A 362 46.34 -30.87 26.86
CA TYR A 362 46.59 -31.17 25.46
C TYR A 362 47.69 -30.27 24.89
N GLN A 363 48.67 -30.86 24.20
CA GLN A 363 49.93 -30.19 23.84
C GLN A 363 49.76 -28.90 23.01
N TYR A 364 48.75 -28.85 22.15
CA TYR A 364 48.49 -27.71 21.27
C TYR A 364 47.28 -26.86 21.72
N LEU A 365 46.88 -26.92 23.00
CA LEU A 365 45.74 -26.15 23.52
C LEU A 365 45.89 -24.63 23.32
N ASN A 366 47.09 -24.08 23.45
CA ASN A 366 47.34 -22.66 23.16
C ASN A 366 47.14 -22.32 21.67
N GLN A 367 47.48 -23.25 20.77
CA GLN A 367 47.29 -23.10 19.33
C GLN A 367 45.80 -23.26 18.96
N ILE A 368 45.04 -24.12 19.63
CA ILE A 368 43.57 -24.15 19.56
C ILE A 368 43.00 -22.77 19.93
N ILE A 369 43.39 -22.24 21.10
CA ILE A 369 42.93 -20.93 21.60
C ILE A 369 43.27 -19.81 20.61
N ASN A 370 44.47 -19.81 20.03
CA ASN A 370 44.86 -18.83 19.01
C ASN A 370 44.10 -18.99 17.68
N THR A 371 43.57 -20.18 17.39
CA THR A 371 42.86 -20.48 16.13
C THR A 371 41.35 -20.18 16.20
N VAL A 372 40.69 -20.47 17.34
CA VAL A 372 39.23 -20.29 17.48
C VAL A 372 38.80 -19.34 18.60
N GLY A 373 39.70 -18.94 19.49
CA GLY A 373 39.43 -18.17 20.71
C GLY A 373 38.90 -19.03 21.86
N GLU A 374 39.26 -18.70 23.10
CA GLU A 374 38.86 -19.45 24.32
C GLU A 374 37.34 -19.74 24.38
N LYS A 375 36.54 -18.79 23.91
CA LYS A 375 35.06 -18.85 23.90
C LYS A 375 34.46 -19.83 22.90
N LYS A 376 35.26 -20.45 22.03
CA LYS A 376 34.90 -21.60 21.17
C LYS A 376 35.51 -22.92 21.65
N VAL A 377 36.19 -22.95 22.79
CA VAL A 377 36.73 -24.18 23.39
C VAL A 377 35.75 -24.76 24.40
N TRP A 378 35.43 -26.05 24.22
CA TRP A 378 34.79 -26.91 25.19
C TRP A 378 35.90 -27.76 25.85
N LEU A 379 36.27 -27.43 27.08
CA LEU A 379 37.46 -27.99 27.72
C LEU A 379 37.12 -29.17 28.64
N ALA A 380 37.83 -30.29 28.49
CA ALA A 380 37.77 -31.40 29.46
C ALA A 380 38.74 -31.20 30.62
N GLN A 381 38.22 -31.30 31.84
CA GLN A 381 39.02 -31.51 33.05
C GLN A 381 38.15 -32.16 34.13
N TYR A 382 38.55 -33.34 34.58
CA TYR A 382 37.83 -34.10 35.61
C TYR A 382 38.49 -33.93 36.99
N PRO A 383 38.03 -32.96 37.83
CA PRO A 383 38.40 -32.94 39.23
C PRO A 383 37.84 -34.18 39.92
N TYR A 384 38.52 -34.66 40.95
CA TYR A 384 38.15 -35.90 41.65
C TYR A 384 36.68 -35.93 42.10
N SER A 385 36.19 -34.80 42.62
CA SER A 385 34.80 -34.60 43.04
C SER A 385 34.35 -33.21 42.53
N PRO A 386 33.59 -33.13 41.44
CA PRO A 386 33.13 -31.86 40.89
C PRO A 386 32.06 -31.22 41.79
N SER A 387 32.02 -29.88 41.87
CA SER A 387 31.08 -29.16 42.73
C SER A 387 30.57 -27.85 42.12
N ALA A 388 29.28 -27.56 42.34
CA ALA A 388 28.61 -26.31 41.98
C ALA A 388 29.31 -25.07 42.58
N ALA A 389 29.95 -25.21 43.74
CA ALA A 389 30.59 -24.11 44.46
C ALA A 389 32.00 -23.76 43.95
N ASN A 390 32.58 -24.57 43.07
CA ASN A 390 33.95 -24.38 42.55
C ASN A 390 34.05 -24.79 41.08
N LEU A 391 33.44 -23.98 40.21
CA LEU A 391 33.43 -24.18 38.76
C LEU A 391 34.81 -23.86 38.18
N LEU A 392 35.39 -24.80 37.41
CA LEU A 392 36.70 -24.64 36.77
C LEU A 392 36.55 -24.15 35.32
N ASN A 393 37.63 -23.66 34.72
CA ASN A 393 37.71 -23.43 33.26
C ASN A 393 36.73 -22.38 32.72
N THR A 394 36.28 -21.44 33.56
CA THR A 394 35.26 -20.40 33.26
C THR A 394 35.71 -19.35 32.22
N GLN A 395 37.00 -19.30 31.88
CA GLN A 395 37.51 -18.50 30.77
C GLN A 395 37.13 -19.08 29.40
N TYR A 396 36.87 -20.39 29.29
CA TYR A 396 36.49 -21.02 28.03
C TYR A 396 34.98 -20.86 27.72
N GLY A 397 34.49 -21.51 26.67
CA GLY A 397 33.06 -21.52 26.34
C GLY A 397 32.26 -22.54 27.16
N ALA A 398 32.85 -23.70 27.43
CA ALA A 398 32.22 -24.75 28.24
C ALA A 398 33.26 -25.67 28.92
N TRP A 399 32.81 -26.43 29.91
CA TRP A 399 33.64 -27.34 30.70
C TRP A 399 32.97 -28.72 30.87
N GLN A 400 33.59 -29.76 30.30
CA GLN A 400 33.27 -31.16 30.59
C GLN A 400 33.92 -31.52 31.94
N ASN A 401 33.08 -31.85 32.92
CA ASN A 401 33.46 -31.84 34.35
C ASN A 401 33.45 -33.22 35.02
N SER A 402 32.85 -34.24 34.40
CA SER A 402 32.89 -35.63 34.85
C SER A 402 32.53 -36.59 33.72
N SER A 403 33.22 -37.73 33.65
CA SER A 403 32.91 -38.92 32.82
C SER A 403 32.31 -40.08 33.63
N THR A 404 31.83 -39.78 34.84
CA THR A 404 31.34 -40.74 35.85
C THR A 404 29.98 -40.34 36.41
N ALA A 405 29.22 -39.52 35.66
CA ALA A 405 27.87 -39.14 36.05
C ALA A 405 26.86 -40.25 35.66
N GLU A 406 25.98 -40.60 36.58
CA GLU A 406 24.91 -41.56 36.39
C GLU A 406 23.60 -40.85 36.00
N LEU A 407 22.79 -41.52 35.18
CA LEU A 407 21.44 -41.07 34.82
C LEU A 407 20.43 -42.11 35.29
N THR A 408 19.42 -41.70 36.06
CA THR A 408 18.34 -42.59 36.51
C THR A 408 17.69 -43.31 35.33
N GLY A 409 17.68 -44.65 35.38
CA GLY A 409 17.17 -45.51 34.31
C GLY A 409 18.17 -45.86 33.20
N TYR A 410 19.43 -45.49 33.33
CA TYR A 410 20.56 -45.93 32.50
C TYR A 410 21.65 -46.56 33.39
N SER A 411 22.36 -47.57 32.88
CA SER A 411 23.33 -48.35 33.67
C SER A 411 24.80 -48.12 33.27
N GLY A 412 25.06 -47.14 32.40
CA GLY A 412 26.40 -46.65 32.09
C GLY A 412 26.58 -45.22 32.60
N TYR A 413 27.81 -44.73 32.52
CA TYR A 413 28.10 -43.32 32.79
C TYR A 413 27.89 -42.45 31.56
N LEU A 414 27.68 -41.16 31.81
CA LEU A 414 27.64 -40.10 30.80
C LEU A 414 28.70 -39.05 31.12
N ASP A 415 29.31 -38.53 30.06
CA ASP A 415 30.20 -37.38 30.15
C ASP A 415 29.35 -36.11 30.16
N THR A 416 29.63 -35.23 31.12
CA THR A 416 28.73 -34.13 31.53
C THR A 416 29.41 -32.78 31.46
N SER A 417 28.67 -31.79 30.93
CA SER A 417 29.24 -30.47 30.62
C SER A 417 28.40 -29.29 31.12
N THR A 418 29.10 -28.27 31.61
CA THR A 418 28.54 -26.95 31.95
C THR A 418 28.86 -25.93 30.86
N ASP A 419 27.83 -25.22 30.40
CA ASP A 419 27.93 -24.12 29.43
C ASP A 419 28.20 -22.78 30.15
N TYR A 420 29.14 -21.97 29.65
CA TYR A 420 29.48 -20.66 30.23
C TYR A 420 29.08 -19.48 29.36
N ASN A 421 28.83 -19.66 28.05
CA ASN A 421 28.59 -18.55 27.13
C ASN A 421 27.59 -18.84 25.99
N GLY A 422 26.95 -20.02 25.96
CA GLY A 422 26.15 -20.48 24.83
C GLY A 422 26.92 -21.34 23.83
N LEU A 423 28.06 -21.93 24.23
CA LEU A 423 28.81 -22.85 23.38
C LEU A 423 28.10 -24.20 23.24
N LEU A 424 27.42 -24.67 24.30
CA LEU A 424 26.70 -25.94 24.34
C LEU A 424 25.17 -25.77 24.40
N SER A 425 24.66 -24.64 23.91
CA SER A 425 23.21 -24.43 23.73
C SER A 425 22.95 -23.49 22.55
N TYR A 426 21.82 -23.67 21.87
CA TYR A 426 21.35 -22.65 20.93
C TYR A 426 20.65 -21.53 21.68
N GLN A 427 21.01 -20.28 21.37
CA GLN A 427 20.28 -19.12 21.88
C GLN A 427 18.85 -19.16 21.34
N SER A 428 17.87 -19.09 22.24
CA SER A 428 16.45 -19.07 21.86
C SER A 428 16.19 -17.93 20.88
N VAL A 429 15.69 -18.25 19.70
CA VAL A 429 15.48 -17.26 18.64
C VAL A 429 14.10 -16.64 18.80
N GLU A 430 14.05 -15.50 19.48
CA GLU A 430 12.84 -14.68 19.58
C GLU A 430 12.48 -14.17 18.17
N ASN A 431 11.35 -14.68 17.68
CA ASN A 431 10.76 -14.37 16.39
C ASN A 431 9.27 -14.08 16.63
N GLY A 432 8.75 -13.01 16.04
CA GLY A 432 7.33 -12.64 16.19
C GLY A 432 7.09 -11.34 16.96
N PHE A 433 5.84 -11.11 17.35
CA PHE A 433 5.43 -9.90 18.06
C PHE A 433 5.70 -9.99 19.57
N VAL A 434 6.38 -8.97 20.11
CA VAL A 434 6.79 -8.91 21.53
C VAL A 434 6.35 -7.57 22.13
N GLN A 435 5.67 -7.59 23.27
CA GLN A 435 5.25 -6.37 23.97
C GLN A 435 6.22 -6.03 25.11
N GLN A 436 6.79 -4.82 25.08
CA GLN A 436 7.76 -4.32 26.06
C GLN A 436 7.45 -2.86 26.37
N ASN A 437 7.35 -2.48 27.65
CA ASN A 437 7.16 -1.08 28.09
C ASN A 437 6.05 -0.33 27.32
N SER A 438 4.85 -0.93 27.28
CA SER A 438 3.65 -0.43 26.56
C SER A 438 3.79 -0.26 25.05
N ASN A 439 4.89 -0.71 24.43
CA ASN A 439 5.11 -0.71 23.00
C ASN A 439 5.12 -2.16 22.47
N THR A 440 4.64 -2.36 21.25
CA THR A 440 4.79 -3.63 20.52
C THR A 440 5.98 -3.52 19.58
N TYR A 441 6.80 -4.56 19.55
CA TYR A 441 7.93 -4.77 18.64
C TYR A 441 7.67 -6.02 17.80
N TYR A 442 8.39 -6.17 16.69
CA TYR A 442 8.49 -7.44 15.98
C TYR A 442 9.95 -7.82 15.84
N TYR A 443 10.27 -9.07 16.14
CA TYR A 443 11.63 -9.61 16.12
C TYR A 443 11.79 -10.62 14.99
N GLU A 444 12.95 -10.58 14.34
CA GLU A 444 13.46 -11.63 13.44
C GLU A 444 14.90 -11.94 13.82
N ASN A 445 15.21 -13.20 14.11
CA ASN A 445 16.55 -13.65 14.51
C ASN A 445 17.15 -12.85 15.68
N ASN A 446 16.36 -12.61 16.75
CA ASN A 446 16.70 -11.75 17.90
C ASN A 446 16.98 -10.26 17.58
N ALA A 447 16.81 -9.81 16.34
CA ALA A 447 16.90 -8.40 15.96
C ALA A 447 15.51 -7.75 15.85
N LYS A 448 15.37 -6.50 16.33
CA LYS A 448 14.13 -5.72 16.16
C LYS A 448 13.99 -5.26 14.71
N VAL A 449 12.86 -5.57 14.09
CA VAL A 449 12.51 -5.06 12.75
C VAL A 449 12.18 -3.57 12.82
N THR A 450 12.68 -2.82 11.85
CA THR A 450 12.39 -1.39 11.63
C THR A 450 11.79 -1.18 10.23
N GLY A 451 11.15 -0.03 10.01
CA GLY A 451 10.54 0.29 8.72
C GLY A 451 9.25 -0.48 8.43
N GLN A 452 8.87 -0.53 7.15
CA GLN A 452 7.69 -1.26 6.69
C GLN A 452 8.01 -2.75 6.48
N LYS A 453 7.21 -3.64 7.06
CA LYS A 453 7.34 -5.09 6.92
C LYS A 453 5.96 -5.71 6.65
N ASN A 454 5.90 -6.68 5.73
CA ASN A 454 4.73 -7.55 5.59
C ASN A 454 4.91 -8.79 6.50
N ILE A 455 3.89 -9.10 7.29
CA ILE A 455 3.84 -10.22 8.23
C ILE A 455 2.42 -10.82 8.13
N ASN A 456 2.30 -12.08 7.72
CA ASN A 456 1.03 -12.77 7.54
C ASN A 456 0.04 -11.95 6.68
N ASP A 457 0.48 -11.61 5.46
CA ASP A 457 -0.20 -10.76 4.44
C ASP A 457 -0.53 -9.32 4.86
N HIS A 458 -0.36 -8.95 6.13
CA HIS A 458 -0.58 -7.59 6.61
C HIS A 458 0.71 -6.77 6.64
N TRP A 459 0.65 -5.54 6.15
CA TRP A 459 1.75 -4.57 6.28
C TRP A 459 1.68 -3.84 7.62
N TYR A 460 2.80 -3.82 8.33
CA TYR A 460 3.03 -3.06 9.56
C TYR A 460 4.12 -2.01 9.31
N TYR A 461 4.24 -1.03 10.21
CA TYR A 461 5.34 -0.07 10.24
C TYR A 461 5.91 0.02 11.64
N PHE A 462 7.21 -0.23 11.75
CA PHE A 462 7.99 -0.14 12.97
C PHE A 462 8.88 1.10 12.88
N ASP A 463 8.97 1.86 13.96
CA ASP A 463 9.75 3.09 14.03
C ASP A 463 11.20 2.88 13.57
N ASP A 464 11.65 3.65 12.57
CA ASP A 464 12.95 3.48 11.91
C ASP A 464 14.17 3.54 12.86
N LYS A 465 14.01 4.11 14.07
CA LYS A 465 15.07 4.25 15.08
C LYS A 465 14.95 3.30 16.27
N THR A 466 13.72 2.93 16.65
CA THR A 466 13.44 2.21 17.90
C THR A 466 12.79 0.83 17.71
N GLY A 467 12.27 0.53 16.51
CA GLY A 467 11.52 -0.69 16.21
C GLY A 467 10.11 -0.74 16.82
N ALA A 468 9.64 0.33 17.47
CA ALA A 468 8.31 0.38 18.08
C ALA A 468 7.21 0.49 17.01
N MET A 469 6.25 -0.44 17.01
CA MET A 469 5.15 -0.49 16.05
C MET A 469 4.30 0.79 16.10
N LYS A 470 4.05 1.38 14.94
CA LYS A 470 3.21 2.57 14.78
C LYS A 470 1.78 2.20 14.42
N THR A 471 0.85 3.01 14.92
CA THR A 471 -0.58 2.98 14.54
C THR A 471 -1.01 4.36 14.03
N GLY A 472 -2.23 4.49 13.53
CA GLY A 472 -2.79 5.75 13.05
C GLY A 472 -2.21 6.21 11.71
N PHE A 473 -2.35 7.52 11.42
CA PHE A 473 -1.79 8.12 10.21
C PHE A 473 -0.27 8.21 10.30
N GLN A 474 0.44 7.68 9.31
CA GLN A 474 1.90 7.70 9.23
C GLN A 474 2.35 8.21 7.86
N TYR A 475 3.38 9.06 7.83
CA TYR A 475 4.00 9.53 6.59
C TYR A 475 5.30 8.77 6.34
N ILE A 476 5.33 8.02 5.25
CA ILE A 476 6.46 7.20 4.83
C ILE A 476 7.31 8.02 3.86
N ALA A 477 8.38 8.64 4.38
CA ALA A 477 9.17 9.62 3.63
C ALA A 477 9.82 9.05 2.37
N ASN A 478 10.44 7.87 2.45
CA ASN A 478 11.12 7.22 1.32
C ASN A 478 10.16 6.71 0.21
N GLN A 479 8.84 6.73 0.45
CA GLN A 479 7.81 6.36 -0.53
C GLN A 479 6.86 7.54 -0.83
N ASN A 480 7.12 8.74 -0.28
CA ASN A 480 6.29 9.95 -0.41
C ASN A 480 4.78 9.70 -0.26
N LYS A 481 4.40 8.87 0.72
CA LYS A 481 3.00 8.48 0.95
C LYS A 481 2.57 8.66 2.40
N THR A 482 1.37 9.18 2.60
CA THR A 482 0.65 9.04 3.87
C THR A 482 -0.17 7.77 3.82
N VAL A 483 -0.09 6.93 4.84
CA VAL A 483 -0.91 5.73 5.02
C VAL A 483 -1.63 5.76 6.37
N TYR A 484 -2.46 4.77 6.65
CA TYR A 484 -3.07 4.59 7.97
C TYR A 484 -2.94 3.13 8.44
N TYR A 485 -2.46 2.95 9.67
CA TYR A 485 -2.38 1.67 10.36
C TYR A 485 -3.49 1.59 11.42
N ASN A 486 -4.22 0.47 11.48
CA ASN A 486 -5.30 0.28 12.46
C ASN A 486 -4.75 0.10 13.90
N ALA A 487 -5.64 -0.13 14.87
CA ALA A 487 -5.25 -0.35 16.28
C ALA A 487 -4.36 -1.60 16.49
N ALA A 488 -4.44 -2.59 15.59
CA ALA A 488 -3.57 -3.76 15.58
C ALA A 488 -2.26 -3.55 14.79
N GLY A 489 -1.98 -2.33 14.29
CA GLY A 489 -0.79 -2.00 13.52
C GLY A 489 -0.84 -2.36 12.03
N GLN A 490 -1.99 -2.79 11.50
CA GLN A 490 -2.13 -3.26 10.11
C GLN A 490 -2.52 -2.13 9.16
N MET A 491 -1.83 -2.00 8.02
CA MET A 491 -2.11 -0.98 7.00
C MET A 491 -3.51 -1.15 6.42
N GLN A 492 -4.22 -0.03 6.22
CA GLN A 492 -5.58 -0.01 5.72
C GLN A 492 -5.65 0.42 4.25
N TYR A 493 -6.64 -0.13 3.55
CA TYR A 493 -6.84 -0.03 2.10
C TYR A 493 -8.28 0.41 1.80
N GLY A 494 -8.57 0.86 0.57
CA GLY A 494 -9.91 1.21 0.13
C GLY A 494 -10.54 2.36 0.94
N GLN A 495 -11.88 2.37 1.02
CA GLN A 495 -12.61 3.36 1.82
C GLN A 495 -12.61 3.00 3.30
N GLN A 496 -12.23 3.97 4.14
CA GLN A 496 -12.14 3.78 5.59
C GLN A 496 -12.78 4.95 6.33
N LYS A 497 -13.55 4.68 7.39
CA LYS A 497 -14.18 5.72 8.22
C LYS A 497 -13.41 5.89 9.53
N ILE A 498 -12.57 6.92 9.59
CA ILE A 498 -11.66 7.19 10.71
C ILE A 498 -12.10 8.49 11.40
N ASN A 499 -12.31 8.45 12.72
CA ASN A 499 -12.73 9.59 13.54
C ASN A 499 -13.92 10.37 12.96
N GLY A 500 -14.91 9.64 12.39
CA GLY A 500 -16.11 10.19 11.77
C GLY A 500 -15.99 10.50 10.27
N TYR A 501 -14.79 10.78 9.77
CA TYR A 501 -14.54 11.14 8.36
C TYR A 501 -14.25 9.93 7.48
N TRP A 502 -14.69 9.97 6.23
CA TRP A 502 -14.29 8.99 5.22
C TRP A 502 -12.99 9.38 4.54
N TYR A 503 -12.09 8.42 4.41
CA TYR A 503 -10.83 8.49 3.67
C TYR A 503 -10.83 7.42 2.57
N LEU A 504 -9.97 7.58 1.57
CA LEU A 504 -9.66 6.56 0.57
C LEU A 504 -8.15 6.31 0.57
N PHE A 505 -7.76 5.05 0.68
CA PHE A 505 -6.39 4.58 0.53
C PHE A 505 -6.27 3.74 -0.73
N ASP A 506 -5.13 3.81 -1.39
CA ASP A 506 -4.81 3.02 -2.58
C ASP A 506 -4.78 1.52 -2.28
N ASP A 507 -5.56 0.73 -3.02
CA ASP A 507 -5.79 -0.70 -2.75
C ASP A 507 -4.55 -1.60 -2.89
N LYS A 508 -3.42 -1.07 -3.37
CA LYS A 508 -2.14 -1.79 -3.47
C LYS A 508 -1.07 -1.22 -2.54
N THR A 509 -0.94 0.10 -2.48
CA THR A 509 0.17 0.80 -1.79
C THR A 509 -0.19 1.35 -0.41
N GLY A 510 -1.48 1.35 -0.05
CA GLY A 510 -2.00 1.99 1.17
C GLY A 510 -1.99 3.52 1.13
N ALA A 511 -1.58 4.15 0.03
CA ALA A 511 -1.40 5.59 -0.07
C ALA A 511 -2.74 6.37 -0.06
N ARG A 512 -2.90 7.30 0.88
CA ARG A 512 -4.08 8.16 1.06
C ARG A 512 -4.33 9.02 -0.18
N LYS A 513 -5.45 8.79 -0.87
CA LYS A 513 -5.90 9.58 -2.02
C LYS A 513 -6.44 10.95 -1.58
N THR A 514 -6.34 11.92 -2.47
CA THR A 514 -6.93 13.27 -2.36
C THR A 514 -7.55 13.67 -3.70
N GLY A 515 -8.25 14.81 -3.76
CA GLY A 515 -8.85 15.32 -4.99
C GLY A 515 -10.10 14.55 -5.44
N PHE A 516 -10.46 14.69 -6.71
CA PHE A 516 -11.56 13.91 -7.30
C PHE A 516 -11.15 12.44 -7.46
N GLN A 517 -12.00 11.54 -6.99
CA GLN A 517 -11.75 10.08 -7.04
C GLN A 517 -13.01 9.36 -7.52
N TYR A 518 -12.86 8.41 -8.44
CA TYR A 518 -13.94 7.55 -8.91
C TYR A 518 -13.88 6.20 -8.18
N ILE A 519 -15.00 5.81 -7.59
CA ILE A 519 -15.15 4.57 -6.83
C ILE A 519 -16.01 3.62 -7.64
N ALA A 520 -15.34 2.70 -8.34
CA ALA A 520 -15.96 1.83 -9.33
C ALA A 520 -17.06 0.93 -8.74
N ASN A 521 -16.80 0.30 -7.58
CA ASN A 521 -17.77 -0.57 -6.90
C ASN A 521 -18.99 0.15 -6.31
N GLN A 522 -19.05 1.49 -6.40
CA GLN A 522 -20.20 2.31 -5.99
C GLN A 522 -20.67 3.25 -7.11
N ASN A 523 -20.14 3.10 -8.34
CA ASN A 523 -20.40 3.92 -9.52
C ASN A 523 -20.54 5.43 -9.22
N LYS A 524 -19.58 6.00 -8.47
CA LYS A 524 -19.63 7.40 -8.04
C LYS A 524 -18.28 8.10 -8.12
N THR A 525 -18.28 9.35 -8.58
CA THR A 525 -17.19 10.30 -8.30
C THR A 525 -17.44 10.97 -6.95
N VAL A 526 -16.43 11.08 -6.11
CA VAL A 526 -16.44 11.92 -4.89
C VAL A 526 -15.24 12.88 -4.90
N TYR A 527 -15.12 13.74 -3.91
CA TYR A 527 -13.93 14.57 -3.70
C TYR A 527 -13.40 14.45 -2.27
N TYR A 528 -12.09 14.24 -2.15
CA TYR A 528 -11.36 14.23 -0.88
C TYR A 528 -10.51 15.50 -0.76
N ASN A 529 -10.57 16.18 0.39
CA ASN A 529 -9.80 17.42 0.61
C ASN A 529 -8.28 17.13 0.76
N ALA A 530 -7.46 18.17 0.99
CA ALA A 530 -6.02 18.01 1.18
C ALA A 530 -5.64 17.13 2.40
N ALA A 531 -6.47 17.11 3.44
CA ALA A 531 -6.33 16.20 4.59
C ALA A 531 -6.78 14.76 4.28
N GLY A 532 -7.33 14.49 3.09
CA GLY A 532 -7.81 13.17 2.65
C GLY A 532 -9.25 12.85 3.07
N GLN A 533 -10.02 13.83 3.56
CA GLN A 533 -11.40 13.64 4.05
C GLN A 533 -12.43 13.86 2.93
N MET A 534 -13.39 12.94 2.77
CA MET A 534 -14.46 13.05 1.78
C MET A 534 -15.36 14.26 2.06
N GLN A 535 -15.72 15.00 1.01
CA GLN A 535 -16.53 16.22 1.10
C GLN A 535 -17.99 15.98 0.69
N TYR A 536 -18.86 16.84 1.22
CA TYR A 536 -20.31 16.77 1.16
C TYR A 536 -20.90 18.15 0.85
N GLY A 537 -22.16 18.20 0.39
CA GLY A 537 -22.87 19.46 0.11
C GLY A 537 -22.24 20.28 -1.01
N GLN A 538 -22.50 21.60 -1.00
CA GLN A 538 -21.88 22.53 -1.94
C GLN A 538 -20.42 22.82 -1.56
N GLN A 539 -19.50 22.68 -2.52
CA GLN A 539 -18.06 22.89 -2.32
C GLN A 539 -17.48 23.73 -3.45
N LYS A 540 -16.60 24.69 -3.14
CA LYS A 540 -15.91 25.51 -4.14
C LYS A 540 -14.48 25.00 -4.34
N ILE A 541 -14.23 24.31 -5.45
CA ILE A 541 -12.97 23.63 -5.77
C ILE A 541 -12.40 24.26 -7.03
N ASN A 542 -11.14 24.73 -6.97
CA ASN A 542 -10.43 25.38 -8.08
C ASN A 542 -11.26 26.48 -8.78
N GLY A 543 -11.97 27.29 -7.99
CA GLY A 543 -12.84 28.38 -8.47
C GLY A 543 -14.28 27.98 -8.77
N TYR A 544 -14.55 26.73 -9.15
CA TYR A 544 -15.88 26.24 -9.52
C TYR A 544 -16.67 25.70 -8.33
N TRP A 545 -17.98 25.89 -8.33
CA TRP A 545 -18.88 25.24 -7.36
C TRP A 545 -19.30 23.86 -7.86
N TYR A 546 -19.22 22.87 -6.98
CA TYR A 546 -19.69 21.50 -7.14
C TYR A 546 -20.75 21.20 -6.07
N LEU A 547 -21.57 20.17 -6.27
CA LEU A 547 -22.46 19.61 -5.27
C LEU A 547 -22.14 18.12 -5.08
N PHE A 548 -21.98 17.69 -3.83
CA PHE A 548 -21.82 16.31 -3.43
C PHE A 548 -23.02 15.89 -2.56
N ASP A 549 -23.48 14.65 -2.74
CA ASP A 549 -24.58 14.07 -1.98
C ASP A 549 -24.26 14.01 -0.47
N ASP A 550 -25.12 14.59 0.38
CA ASP A 550 -24.87 14.76 1.82
C ASP A 550 -24.76 13.46 2.62
N LYS A 551 -25.11 12.30 2.03
CA LYS A 551 -24.97 10.97 2.66
C LYS A 551 -23.83 10.16 2.05
N THR A 552 -23.75 10.14 0.72
CA THR A 552 -22.86 9.24 -0.04
C THR A 552 -21.59 9.90 -0.57
N GLY A 553 -21.48 11.23 -0.51
CA GLY A 553 -20.39 12.01 -1.11
C GLY A 553 -20.41 12.06 -2.64
N ALA A 554 -21.42 11.50 -3.30
CA ALA A 554 -21.49 11.38 -4.75
C ALA A 554 -21.69 12.74 -5.45
N LYS A 555 -20.80 13.09 -6.38
CA LYS A 555 -20.86 14.30 -7.20
C LYS A 555 -22.15 14.35 -8.02
N LYS A 556 -22.98 15.36 -7.80
CA LYS A 556 -24.22 15.60 -8.56
C LYS A 556 -23.92 16.33 -9.88
N THR A 557 -24.79 16.10 -10.86
CA THR A 557 -24.81 16.77 -12.18
C THR A 557 -26.27 17.10 -12.54
N GLY A 558 -26.49 17.83 -13.63
CA GLY A 558 -27.82 18.21 -14.10
C GLY A 558 -28.49 19.28 -13.25
N PHE A 559 -29.82 19.38 -13.35
CA PHE A 559 -30.61 20.29 -12.51
C PHE A 559 -30.66 19.77 -11.06
N GLN A 560 -30.38 20.63 -10.09
CA GLN A 560 -30.36 20.30 -8.67
C GLN A 560 -31.08 21.38 -7.87
N TYR A 561 -31.92 20.97 -6.91
CA TYR A 561 -32.61 21.88 -6.00
C TYR A 561 -31.88 21.94 -4.66
N ILE A 562 -31.44 23.14 -4.28
CA ILE A 562 -30.68 23.41 -3.06
C ILE A 562 -31.66 23.99 -2.05
N ALA A 563 -32.23 23.09 -1.23
CA ALA A 563 -33.34 23.41 -0.33
C ALA A 563 -33.00 24.51 0.69
N ASN A 564 -31.80 24.48 1.28
CA ASN A 564 -31.35 25.49 2.25
C ASN A 564 -31.04 26.88 1.63
N GLN A 565 -31.17 27.03 0.31
CA GLN A 565 -31.05 28.31 -0.40
C GLN A 565 -32.25 28.59 -1.31
N ASN A 566 -33.33 27.79 -1.22
CA ASN A 566 -34.55 27.88 -2.02
C ASN A 566 -34.30 28.16 -3.53
N LYS A 567 -33.34 27.44 -4.14
CA LYS A 567 -32.93 27.68 -5.54
C LYS A 567 -32.77 26.37 -6.32
N THR A 568 -33.22 26.36 -7.57
CA THR A 568 -32.74 25.39 -8.56
C THR A 568 -31.47 25.94 -9.22
N VAL A 569 -30.46 25.11 -9.39
CA VAL A 569 -29.25 25.41 -10.19
C VAL A 569 -29.02 24.29 -11.21
N TYR A 570 -28.02 24.46 -12.08
CA TYR A 570 -27.59 23.40 -13.00
C TYR A 570 -26.08 23.17 -12.90
N TYR A 571 -25.69 21.90 -12.78
CA TYR A 571 -24.30 21.44 -12.79
C TYR A 571 -24.01 20.73 -14.13
N ASN A 572 -22.94 21.11 -14.82
CA ASN A 572 -22.56 20.47 -16.09
C ASN A 572 -22.06 19.01 -15.89
N ALA A 573 -21.68 18.32 -16.98
CA ALA A 573 -21.17 16.94 -16.91
C ALA A 573 -19.89 16.80 -16.05
N ALA A 574 -19.03 17.82 -16.03
CA ALA A 574 -17.87 17.86 -15.13
C ALA A 574 -18.29 18.00 -13.65
N GLY A 575 -19.50 18.48 -13.37
CA GLY A 575 -20.06 18.71 -12.03
C GLY A 575 -19.99 20.17 -11.58
N GLN A 576 -19.70 21.11 -12.49
CA GLN A 576 -19.51 22.53 -12.20
C GLN A 576 -20.83 23.31 -12.35
N MET A 577 -21.18 24.15 -11.38
CA MET A 577 -22.38 25.01 -11.42
C MET A 577 -22.28 26.01 -12.57
N GLN A 578 -23.36 26.19 -13.31
CA GLN A 578 -23.44 27.08 -14.46
C GLN A 578 -24.15 28.41 -14.13
N TYR A 579 -23.86 29.42 -14.95
CA TYR A 579 -24.27 30.83 -14.81
C TYR A 579 -24.70 31.39 -16.16
N GLY A 580 -25.40 32.53 -16.18
CA GLY A 580 -25.84 33.19 -17.40
C GLY A 580 -26.80 32.37 -18.24
N GLN A 581 -26.87 32.68 -19.55
CA GLN A 581 -27.67 31.92 -20.51
C GLN A 581 -26.98 30.59 -20.86
N GLN A 582 -27.72 29.49 -20.77
CA GLN A 582 -27.23 28.14 -21.05
C GLN A 582 -28.22 27.36 -21.92
N LYS A 583 -27.74 26.64 -22.92
CA LYS A 583 -28.58 25.78 -23.77
C LYS A 583 -28.45 24.32 -23.31
N ILE A 584 -29.52 23.79 -22.71
CA ILE A 584 -29.57 22.46 -22.08
C ILE A 584 -30.69 21.66 -22.74
N ASN A 585 -30.37 20.48 -23.27
CA ASN A 585 -31.30 19.57 -23.96
C ASN A 585 -32.18 20.29 -25.01
N GLY A 586 -31.58 21.18 -25.79
CA GLY A 586 -32.25 21.98 -26.83
C GLY A 586 -32.80 23.34 -26.36
N TYR A 587 -33.22 23.46 -25.10
CA TYR A 587 -33.86 24.66 -24.56
C TYR A 587 -32.85 25.64 -23.95
N TRP A 588 -33.12 26.94 -24.05
CA TRP A 588 -32.36 27.97 -23.32
C TRP A 588 -32.93 28.20 -21.93
N TYR A 589 -32.03 28.28 -20.95
CA TYR A 589 -32.30 28.65 -19.55
C TYR A 589 -31.43 29.86 -19.19
N LEU A 590 -31.82 30.62 -18.16
CA LEU A 590 -31.00 31.66 -17.55
C LEU A 590 -30.73 31.32 -16.08
N PHE A 591 -29.47 31.41 -15.67
CA PHE A 591 -29.03 31.27 -14.29
C PHE A 591 -28.42 32.58 -13.81
N ASP A 592 -28.68 32.94 -12.55
CA ASP A 592 -28.15 34.14 -11.91
C ASP A 592 -26.63 34.14 -11.83
N ASP A 593 -25.97 35.18 -12.37
CA ASP A 593 -24.51 35.24 -12.54
C ASP A 593 -23.69 35.22 -11.23
N LYS A 594 -24.34 35.39 -10.06
CA LYS A 594 -23.68 35.35 -8.75
C LYS A 594 -24.03 34.09 -7.95
N THR A 595 -25.27 33.64 -8.03
CA THR A 595 -25.82 32.59 -7.16
C THR A 595 -26.08 31.25 -7.88
N GLY A 596 -26.03 31.23 -9.22
CA GLY A 596 -26.39 30.10 -10.07
C GLY A 596 -27.89 29.80 -10.12
N ALA A 597 -28.74 30.62 -9.50
CA ALA A 597 -30.18 30.36 -9.38
C ALA A 597 -30.92 30.51 -10.73
N LYS A 598 -31.64 29.46 -11.14
CA LYS A 598 -32.47 29.43 -12.36
C LYS A 598 -33.54 30.53 -12.32
N LYS A 599 -33.51 31.45 -13.28
CA LYS A 599 -34.53 32.49 -13.46
C LYS A 599 -35.77 31.95 -14.19
N THR A 600 -36.90 32.62 -13.98
CA THR A 600 -38.18 32.42 -14.66
C THR A 600 -38.84 33.78 -14.90
N GLY A 601 -39.95 33.82 -15.64
CA GLY A 601 -40.67 35.06 -15.97
C GLY A 601 -39.96 35.91 -17.02
N PHE A 602 -40.36 37.18 -17.11
CA PHE A 602 -39.68 38.18 -17.95
C PHE A 602 -38.30 38.50 -17.38
N GLN A 603 -37.28 38.50 -18.25
CA GLN A 603 -35.89 38.75 -17.90
C GLN A 603 -35.25 39.64 -18.96
N TYR A 604 -34.61 40.73 -18.53
CA TYR A 604 -33.87 41.63 -19.42
C TYR A 604 -32.40 41.21 -19.49
N ILE A 605 -31.94 40.88 -20.70
CA ILE A 605 -30.59 40.41 -20.99
C ILE A 605 -29.79 41.60 -21.51
N ALA A 606 -29.15 42.31 -20.58
CA ALA A 606 -28.49 43.60 -20.85
C ALA A 606 -27.40 43.52 -21.93
N ASN A 607 -26.59 42.46 -21.95
CA ASN A 607 -25.54 42.27 -22.96
C ASN A 607 -26.05 41.88 -24.36
N GLN A 608 -27.36 41.73 -24.54
CA GLN A 608 -28.02 41.52 -25.84
C GLN A 608 -29.15 42.53 -26.09
N ASN A 609 -29.30 43.54 -25.22
CA ASN A 609 -30.34 44.57 -25.25
C ASN A 609 -31.75 44.03 -25.60
N LYS A 610 -32.17 42.95 -24.93
CA LYS A 610 -33.47 42.28 -25.18
C LYS A 610 -34.17 41.88 -23.89
N THR A 611 -35.49 42.01 -23.86
CA THR A 611 -36.34 41.27 -22.92
C THR A 611 -36.67 39.91 -23.54
N VAL A 612 -36.69 38.86 -22.72
CA VAL A 612 -37.19 37.52 -23.08
C VAL A 612 -38.09 36.99 -21.96
N TYR A 613 -38.88 35.97 -22.24
CA TYR A 613 -39.69 35.28 -21.23
C TYR A 613 -39.24 33.83 -21.04
N TYR A 614 -38.96 33.45 -19.80
CA TYR A 614 -38.71 32.06 -19.38
C TYR A 614 -39.97 31.51 -18.70
N ASN A 615 -40.46 30.35 -19.12
CA ASN A 615 -41.64 29.73 -18.52
C ASN A 615 -41.38 29.21 -17.08
N ALA A 616 -42.37 28.60 -16.43
CA ALA A 616 -42.24 28.07 -15.07
C ALA A 616 -41.17 26.96 -14.93
N THR A 617 -40.91 26.16 -15.98
CA THR A 617 -39.80 25.17 -15.97
C THR A 617 -38.43 25.83 -16.18
N GLY A 618 -38.39 27.09 -16.62
CA GLY A 618 -37.19 27.90 -16.83
C GLY A 618 -36.72 27.96 -18.29
N GLN A 619 -37.54 27.53 -19.24
CA GLN A 619 -37.23 27.48 -20.67
C GLN A 619 -37.64 28.78 -21.38
N MET A 620 -36.74 29.36 -22.18
CA MET A 620 -37.03 30.55 -22.98
C MET A 620 -38.14 30.25 -24.01
N GLN A 621 -39.09 31.18 -24.14
CA GLN A 621 -40.22 31.05 -25.05
C GLN A 621 -40.03 31.83 -26.36
N TYR A 622 -40.82 31.44 -27.36
CA TYR A 622 -40.71 31.86 -28.75
C TYR A 622 -42.11 32.05 -29.35
N GLY A 623 -42.24 32.85 -30.41
CA GLY A 623 -43.50 33.09 -31.10
C GLY A 623 -44.56 33.81 -30.24
N GLN A 624 -45.84 33.66 -30.62
CA GLN A 624 -46.96 34.19 -29.82
C GLN A 624 -47.12 33.38 -28.53
N GLN A 625 -47.19 34.06 -27.37
CA GLN A 625 -47.36 33.45 -26.06
C GLN A 625 -48.43 34.18 -25.25
N LYS A 626 -49.29 33.44 -24.53
CA LYS A 626 -50.30 34.02 -23.64
C LYS A 626 -49.84 33.94 -22.18
N ILE A 627 -49.50 35.09 -21.60
CA ILE A 627 -48.89 35.21 -20.27
C ILE A 627 -49.79 36.13 -19.43
N ASN A 628 -50.22 35.64 -18.25
CA ASN A 628 -51.09 36.36 -17.30
C ASN A 628 -52.33 36.99 -17.96
N GLY A 629 -52.92 36.29 -18.95
CA GLY A 629 -54.11 36.72 -19.69
C GLY A 629 -53.82 37.47 -21.00
N TYR A 630 -52.67 38.16 -21.11
CA TYR A 630 -52.30 38.97 -22.27
C TYR A 630 -51.49 38.17 -23.29
N TRP A 631 -51.56 38.54 -24.56
CA TRP A 631 -50.70 37.98 -25.61
C TRP A 631 -49.45 38.83 -25.81
N TYR A 632 -48.31 38.15 -25.95
CA TYR A 632 -46.98 38.67 -26.24
C TYR A 632 -46.45 38.01 -27.52
N LEU A 633 -45.45 38.61 -28.17
CA LEU A 633 -44.71 38.00 -29.28
C LEU A 633 -43.21 38.02 -28.97
N PHE A 634 -42.57 36.85 -29.09
CA PHE A 634 -41.12 36.69 -28.99
C PHE A 634 -40.55 36.25 -30.33
N ASP A 635 -39.34 36.70 -30.65
CA ASP A 635 -38.64 36.34 -31.88
C ASP A 635 -38.27 34.86 -31.92
N ASP A 636 -38.68 34.16 -32.99
CA ASP A 636 -38.57 32.70 -33.13
C ASP A 636 -37.12 32.15 -33.15
N LYS A 637 -36.10 33.02 -33.25
CA LYS A 637 -34.68 32.65 -33.19
C LYS A 637 -34.00 33.11 -31.91
N THR A 638 -34.23 34.37 -31.51
CA THR A 638 -33.50 35.03 -30.42
C THR A 638 -34.24 35.07 -29.08
N GLY A 639 -35.54 34.76 -29.08
CA GLY A 639 -36.43 34.89 -27.92
C GLY A 639 -36.79 36.34 -27.55
N ALA A 640 -36.33 37.33 -28.32
CA ALA A 640 -36.51 38.75 -28.01
C ALA A 640 -37.96 39.20 -28.15
N GLU A 641 -38.47 39.90 -27.13
CA GLU A 641 -39.81 40.51 -27.13
C GLU A 641 -39.99 41.50 -28.29
N LYS A 642 -41.11 41.39 -29.02
CA LYS A 642 -41.46 42.25 -30.16
C LYS A 642 -42.61 43.17 -29.80
N THR A 643 -42.37 44.48 -29.91
CA THR A 643 -43.35 45.55 -29.72
C THR A 643 -43.72 46.21 -31.06
N GLY A 644 -44.67 47.14 -31.06
CA GLY A 644 -45.12 47.87 -32.24
C GLY A 644 -46.05 47.06 -33.16
N PHE A 645 -46.16 47.49 -34.41
CA PHE A 645 -46.91 46.75 -35.44
C PHE A 645 -46.13 45.51 -35.87
N GLN A 646 -46.78 44.34 -35.81
CA GLN A 646 -46.17 43.05 -36.11
C GLN A 646 -47.05 42.26 -37.07
N TYR A 647 -46.47 41.72 -38.15
CA TYR A 647 -47.16 40.85 -39.09
C TYR A 647 -46.94 39.38 -38.74
N ILE A 648 -48.02 38.65 -38.55
CA ILE A 648 -48.04 37.27 -38.07
C ILE A 648 -48.43 36.38 -39.25
N ALA A 649 -47.41 35.95 -40.00
CA ALA A 649 -47.56 35.33 -41.31
C ALA A 649 -48.43 34.05 -41.29
N ASN A 650 -48.26 33.18 -40.28
CA ASN A 650 -49.04 31.96 -40.13
C ASN A 650 -50.51 32.19 -39.71
N GLN A 651 -50.92 33.44 -39.48
CA GLN A 651 -52.31 33.84 -39.22
C GLN A 651 -52.79 34.96 -40.16
N ASN A 652 -52.02 35.31 -41.18
CA ASN A 652 -52.28 36.37 -42.17
C ASN A 652 -52.87 37.67 -41.56
N LYS A 653 -52.28 38.13 -40.44
CA LYS A 653 -52.77 39.31 -39.71
C LYS A 653 -51.64 40.25 -39.32
N THR A 654 -51.88 41.56 -39.41
CA THR A 654 -51.11 42.56 -38.63
C THR A 654 -51.78 42.72 -37.27
N VAL A 655 -50.98 42.78 -36.21
CA VAL A 655 -51.44 43.15 -34.85
C VAL A 655 -50.57 44.31 -34.33
N TYR A 656 -50.88 44.84 -33.15
CA TYR A 656 -50.05 45.83 -32.47
C TYR A 656 -49.80 45.42 -31.01
N TYR A 657 -48.54 45.50 -30.59
CA TYR A 657 -48.08 45.26 -29.23
C TYR A 657 -47.59 46.59 -28.63
N ILE A 658 -48.05 46.97 -27.43
CA ILE A 658 -47.56 48.20 -26.75
C ILE A 658 -46.13 48.04 -26.23
N ALA A 659 -45.55 49.12 -25.70
CA ALA A 659 -44.19 49.12 -25.13
C ALA A 659 -43.97 48.11 -23.99
N THR A 660 -45.04 47.68 -23.30
CA THR A 660 -45.02 46.61 -22.29
C THR A 660 -45.32 45.22 -22.85
N GLY A 661 -45.17 45.02 -24.17
CA GLY A 661 -45.27 43.73 -24.85
C GLY A 661 -46.67 43.20 -25.11
N GLN A 662 -47.74 43.88 -24.64
CA GLN A 662 -49.11 43.35 -24.68
C GLN A 662 -49.84 43.66 -25.99
N MET A 663 -50.44 42.63 -26.61
CA MET A 663 -51.26 42.77 -27.82
C MET A 663 -52.52 43.59 -27.54
N GLN A 664 -52.87 44.50 -28.45
CA GLN A 664 -54.01 45.39 -28.32
C GLN A 664 -55.24 44.94 -29.12
N TYR A 665 -56.40 45.45 -28.67
CA TYR A 665 -57.75 45.10 -29.11
C TYR A 665 -58.60 46.38 -29.22
N GLY A 666 -59.70 46.35 -29.95
CA GLY A 666 -60.63 47.47 -30.11
C GLY A 666 -60.02 48.70 -30.80
N GLN A 667 -60.61 49.87 -30.57
CA GLN A 667 -60.06 51.15 -31.05
C GLN A 667 -58.84 51.58 -30.22
N GLN A 668 -57.74 51.93 -30.89
CA GLN A 668 -56.48 52.35 -30.26
C GLN A 668 -55.92 53.58 -30.97
N LYS A 669 -55.37 54.54 -30.21
CA LYS A 669 -54.71 55.74 -30.76
C LYS A 669 -53.19 55.56 -30.69
N ILE A 670 -52.55 55.37 -31.84
CA ILE A 670 -51.13 55.05 -31.98
C ILE A 670 -50.49 56.14 -32.85
N ASN A 671 -49.44 56.79 -32.35
CA ASN A 671 -48.69 57.86 -33.05
C ASN A 671 -49.61 58.94 -33.67
N GLY A 672 -50.65 59.34 -32.94
CA GLY A 672 -51.65 60.33 -33.36
C GLY A 672 -52.88 59.76 -34.09
N TYR A 673 -52.73 58.65 -34.81
CA TYR A 673 -53.80 58.05 -35.62
C TYR A 673 -54.63 57.03 -34.84
N TRP A 674 -55.92 56.91 -35.17
CA TRP A 674 -56.76 55.84 -34.65
C TRP A 674 -56.72 54.61 -35.55
N TYR A 675 -56.61 53.44 -34.95
CA TYR A 675 -56.66 52.11 -35.56
C TYR A 675 -57.77 51.29 -34.89
N LEU A 676 -58.27 50.25 -35.56
CA LEU A 676 -59.15 49.24 -34.98
C LEU A 676 -58.50 47.86 -35.07
N PHE A 677 -58.49 47.13 -33.97
CA PHE A 677 -58.05 45.74 -33.88
C PHE A 677 -59.22 44.85 -33.48
N ASP A 678 -59.29 43.66 -34.06
CA ASP A 678 -60.33 42.66 -33.79
C ASP A 678 -60.32 42.21 -32.32
N ASP A 679 -61.44 42.35 -31.61
CA ASP A 679 -61.55 42.13 -30.16
C ASP A 679 -61.27 40.69 -29.70
N LYS A 680 -61.17 39.72 -30.62
CA LYS A 680 -60.82 38.31 -30.30
C LYS A 680 -59.42 37.94 -30.76
N THR A 681 -59.01 38.40 -31.95
CA THR A 681 -57.78 37.94 -32.63
C THR A 681 -56.64 38.97 -32.64
N GLY A 682 -56.90 40.22 -32.28
CA GLY A 682 -55.96 41.35 -32.36
C GLY A 682 -55.68 41.83 -33.79
N ALA A 683 -56.39 41.30 -34.80
CA ALA A 683 -56.13 41.61 -36.21
C ALA A 683 -56.56 43.05 -36.57
N LYS A 684 -55.62 43.84 -37.08
CA LYS A 684 -55.84 45.21 -37.57
C LYS A 684 -56.87 45.21 -38.70
N LYS A 685 -57.98 45.93 -38.52
CA LYS A 685 -59.03 46.12 -39.52
C LYS A 685 -58.65 47.22 -40.52
N THR A 686 -59.25 47.15 -41.70
CA THR A 686 -59.20 48.15 -42.78
C THR A 686 -60.58 48.26 -43.43
N GLY A 687 -60.80 49.23 -44.31
CA GLY A 687 -62.08 49.46 -44.99
C GLY A 687 -63.14 50.09 -44.09
N PHE A 688 -64.41 49.99 -44.51
CA PHE A 688 -65.55 50.38 -43.70
C PHE A 688 -65.73 49.44 -42.50
N GLN A 689 -65.88 49.99 -41.30
CA GLN A 689 -66.05 49.24 -40.06
C GLN A 689 -67.16 49.87 -39.21
N TYR A 690 -68.07 49.05 -38.68
CA TYR A 690 -69.11 49.49 -37.76
C TYR A 690 -68.70 49.21 -36.31
N ILE A 691 -68.66 50.26 -35.49
CA ILE A 691 -68.22 50.24 -34.11
C ILE A 691 -69.46 50.28 -33.23
N ALA A 692 -69.96 49.10 -32.86
CA ALA A 692 -71.26 48.93 -32.21
C ALA A 692 -71.39 49.70 -30.88
N ASN A 693 -70.35 49.68 -30.04
CA ASN A 693 -70.35 50.38 -28.75
C ASN A 693 -70.26 51.93 -28.86
N GLN A 694 -70.14 52.47 -30.07
CA GLN A 694 -70.18 53.91 -30.33
C GLN A 694 -71.21 54.28 -31.42
N ASN A 695 -72.05 53.32 -31.85
CA ASN A 695 -73.09 53.46 -32.87
C ASN A 695 -72.63 54.25 -34.12
N LYS A 696 -71.40 53.98 -34.60
CA LYS A 696 -70.79 54.70 -35.72
C LYS A 696 -70.19 53.76 -36.76
N THR A 697 -70.41 54.06 -38.03
CA THR A 697 -69.60 53.52 -39.13
C THR A 697 -68.43 54.47 -39.37
N VAL A 698 -67.22 53.94 -39.52
CA VAL A 698 -66.00 54.70 -39.86
C VAL A 698 -65.29 54.02 -41.03
N TYR A 699 -64.26 54.66 -41.57
CA TYR A 699 -63.38 54.05 -42.57
C TYR A 699 -61.92 54.10 -42.14
N TYR A 700 -61.27 52.94 -42.20
CA TYR A 700 -59.82 52.78 -41.99
C TYR A 700 -59.14 52.56 -43.35
N ASN A 701 -58.12 53.35 -43.67
CA ASN A 701 -57.38 53.23 -44.93
C ASN A 701 -56.54 51.93 -45.01
N ALA A 702 -55.80 51.72 -46.11
CA ALA A 702 -54.98 50.53 -46.30
C ALA A 702 -53.86 50.35 -45.24
N THR A 703 -53.32 51.45 -44.68
CA THR A 703 -52.35 51.36 -43.57
C THR A 703 -53.03 51.06 -42.23
N GLY A 704 -54.35 51.23 -42.13
CA GLY A 704 -55.20 50.95 -40.97
C GLY A 704 -55.59 52.20 -40.16
N GLN A 705 -55.33 53.40 -40.67
CA GLN A 705 -55.62 54.68 -40.00
C GLN A 705 -57.06 55.14 -40.32
N MET A 706 -57.79 55.60 -39.29
CA MET A 706 -59.13 56.18 -39.45
C MET A 706 -59.06 57.49 -40.25
N LEU A 707 -59.97 57.66 -41.22
CA LEU A 707 -60.07 58.87 -42.03
C LEU A 707 -61.11 59.86 -41.50
N TYR A 708 -60.98 61.12 -41.92
CA TYR A 708 -61.76 62.27 -41.48
C TYR A 708 -62.02 63.22 -42.66
N GLY A 709 -63.07 64.05 -42.58
CA GLY A 709 -63.43 65.01 -43.62
C GLY A 709 -63.99 64.34 -44.86
N GLU A 710 -63.93 65.03 -46.00
CA GLU A 710 -64.32 64.45 -47.29
C GLU A 710 -63.23 63.52 -47.83
N GLN A 711 -63.63 62.33 -48.30
CA GLN A 711 -62.74 61.24 -48.71
C GLN A 711 -63.34 60.48 -49.90
N THR A 712 -62.56 60.31 -50.97
CA THR A 712 -62.95 59.50 -52.13
C THR A 712 -62.49 58.06 -51.95
N ILE A 713 -63.45 57.14 -51.77
CA ILE A 713 -63.22 55.71 -51.55
C ILE A 713 -63.88 54.95 -52.71
N ASN A 714 -63.10 54.17 -53.46
CA ASN A 714 -63.56 53.37 -54.61
C ASN A 714 -64.45 54.17 -55.59
N GLY A 715 -64.05 55.41 -55.90
CA GLY A 715 -64.75 56.30 -56.83
C GLY A 715 -65.98 57.02 -56.27
N LYS A 716 -66.29 56.91 -54.97
CA LYS A 716 -67.40 57.60 -54.31
C LYS A 716 -66.90 58.53 -53.21
N SER A 717 -67.43 59.76 -53.14
CA SER A 717 -67.16 60.67 -52.02
C SER A 717 -68.00 60.31 -50.79
N TYR A 718 -67.34 60.26 -49.64
CA TYR A 718 -67.91 60.08 -48.31
C TYR A 718 -67.41 61.20 -47.38
N ASN A 719 -68.26 61.69 -46.48
CA ASN A 719 -67.90 62.73 -45.52
C ASN A 719 -67.90 62.15 -44.10
N PHE A 720 -66.76 62.20 -43.42
CA PHE A 720 -66.56 61.70 -42.07
C PHE A 720 -66.36 62.86 -41.09
N ASN A 721 -67.02 62.79 -39.94
CA ASN A 721 -66.93 63.79 -38.88
C ASN A 721 -65.47 64.03 -38.44
N LEU A 722 -65.03 65.29 -38.46
CA LEU A 722 -63.64 65.70 -38.21
C LEU A 722 -63.09 65.35 -36.82
N ILE A 723 -63.95 65.03 -35.85
CA ILE A 723 -63.56 64.69 -34.47
C ILE A 723 -63.72 63.19 -34.21
N THR A 724 -64.85 62.60 -34.60
CA THR A 724 -65.20 61.21 -34.22
C THR A 724 -64.87 60.14 -35.26
N GLY A 725 -64.57 60.56 -36.49
CA GLY A 725 -64.39 59.70 -37.68
C GLY A 725 -65.69 59.05 -38.18
N ALA A 726 -66.84 59.37 -37.58
CA ALA A 726 -68.12 58.80 -37.96
C ALA A 726 -68.55 59.25 -39.37
N LEU A 727 -69.00 58.32 -40.20
CA LEU A 727 -69.63 58.61 -41.49
C LEU A 727 -70.89 59.44 -41.25
N ASN A 728 -70.90 60.67 -41.73
CA ASN A 728 -72.07 61.53 -41.68
C ASN A 728 -73.16 60.93 -42.60
N LYS A 729 -74.37 60.78 -42.07
CA LYS A 729 -75.54 60.46 -42.90
C LYS A 729 -75.82 61.65 -43.80
N LYS A 730 -76.12 61.38 -45.07
CA LYS A 730 -76.77 62.36 -45.97
C LYS A 730 -78.27 62.41 -45.65
#